data_AF-R6K434-F1
#
_entry.id   AF-R6K434-F1
#
_cell.length_a   1.000
_cell.length_b   1.000
_cell.length_c   1.000
_cell.angle_alpha   90.00
_cell.angle_beta   90.00
_cell.angle_gamma   90.00
#
_symmetry.space_group_name_H-M   'P 1'
#
loop_
_entity.id
_entity.type
_entity.pdbx_description
1 polymer ?
#
loop_
_entity_poly.entity_id
_entity_poly.type
_entity_poly.pdbx_seq_one_letter_code
_entity_poly.pdbx_strand_id
1 'polypeptide(L)'
;MKRNKYKDYLWYTALVVFVLCIIEGLMYYHGEDNTFLKISLNIQNAIKAYKIDPDIKQSEAIRFLAESGGGILMTIITYLYCASVIVAPFCTIGALTVLILKPANYVKGLLKRRHENSILVLGSGVYKNNFIYALAKDCNVTVVEADGITDDRKLKYLNHGIKFVQKYSDMPMANVLKSLKLSRFNDFLLCDENVMENIDNMKLLLSFNTLGKTKDGNYQQMYIGCNDSSMGEIIRQYYDRLDNKSIDINIIDINQMAVNKMFAEHPVFMANTKDNLDVHMGIIGFGEFGQRTLLQALNMSVLSAESKICIDVYDKDMDNIIGAFMKHFSVDILDGLKFVSEEIFLGEQTEYYELELPVAGSERFCMDGSVVIRFWKTDAQTLQFSKIFDRCNAAMNFTYLVVAMGDTHSMANTIIELKQLLYKKDSSSAVKTPIIIRTKSKNNIVEIYNEDNLFEITQNKDIFSYESLTNHRIVDEAKLFNHRYNVLYDVLSQYKSDGIVLDDKFMLKIEEHLTEDALRIEQDGSVLDSSWHKMKIFDRESSIAQAMHQNVKDWLVNKEHIYSYEADKEELERIEHRRWTIFMITQGFKYEKSERKDMNAKTHPCILDWEHLKVEKPDTLEYDFTPYYILKAVGNKDKK
;
A
#
# COMPACT_ATOMS: atom_id res chain seq x y z
N MET A 1 -29.81 14.79 2.05
CA MET A 1 -29.96 16.21 2.44
C MET A 1 -28.68 16.69 3.14
N LYS A 2 -27.99 17.72 2.60
CA LYS A 2 -26.72 18.22 3.18
C LYS A 2 -26.94 18.72 4.62
N ARG A 3 -26.20 18.17 5.59
CA ARG A 3 -26.34 18.38 7.05
C ARG A 3 -26.26 19.84 7.50
N ASN A 4 -25.59 20.72 6.74
CA ASN A 4 -25.57 22.16 7.00
C ASN A 4 -26.94 22.82 6.81
N LYS A 5 -27.71 22.41 5.79
CA LYS A 5 -29.08 22.91 5.60
C LYS A 5 -29.98 22.56 6.79
N TYR A 6 -29.77 21.41 7.45
CA TYR A 6 -30.58 21.03 8.61
C TYR A 6 -30.41 21.96 9.81
N LYS A 7 -29.18 22.46 10.06
CA LYS A 7 -28.93 23.46 11.11
C LYS A 7 -29.63 24.78 10.79
N ASP A 8 -29.50 25.23 9.55
CA ASP A 8 -30.11 26.48 9.10
C ASP A 8 -31.64 26.37 9.18
N TYR A 9 -32.22 25.26 8.69
CA TYR A 9 -33.66 24.99 8.83
C TYR A 9 -34.09 24.89 10.29
N LEU A 10 -33.35 24.21 11.16
CA LEU A 10 -33.68 24.13 12.59
C LEU A 10 -33.67 25.52 13.24
N TRP A 11 -32.71 26.38 12.86
CA TRP A 11 -32.62 27.76 13.34
C TRP A 11 -33.78 28.62 12.83
N TYR A 12 -34.09 28.56 11.53
CA TYR A 12 -35.21 29.29 10.95
C TYR A 12 -36.55 28.82 11.52
N THR A 13 -36.77 27.51 11.65
CA THR A 13 -37.97 26.95 12.27
C THR A 13 -38.08 27.37 13.73
N ALA A 14 -36.98 27.32 14.50
CA ALA A 14 -36.97 27.81 15.87
C ALA A 14 -37.32 29.32 15.93
N LEU A 15 -36.78 30.15 15.04
CA LEU A 15 -37.11 31.57 15.02
C LEU A 15 -38.59 31.83 14.68
N VAL A 16 -39.13 31.13 13.69
CA VAL A 16 -40.54 31.25 13.27
C VAL A 16 -41.48 30.81 14.40
N VAL A 17 -41.21 29.69 15.05
CA VAL A 17 -41.97 29.20 16.21
C VAL A 17 -41.95 30.24 17.34
N PHE A 18 -40.79 30.82 17.63
CA PHE A 18 -40.65 31.85 18.66
C PHE A 18 -41.47 33.10 18.34
N VAL A 19 -41.43 33.57 17.09
CA VAL A 19 -42.21 34.72 16.64
C VAL A 19 -43.72 34.45 16.71
N LEU A 20 -44.17 33.26 16.31
CA LEU A 20 -45.58 32.86 16.39
C LEU A 20 -46.08 32.80 17.84
N CYS A 21 -45.26 32.28 18.76
CA CYS A 21 -45.57 32.32 20.20
C CYS A 21 -45.67 33.75 20.73
N ILE A 22 -44.82 34.66 20.26
CA ILE A 22 -44.87 36.08 20.64
C ILE A 22 -46.13 36.76 20.09
N ILE A 23 -46.48 36.51 18.82
CA ILE A 23 -47.68 37.11 18.22
C ILE A 23 -48.94 36.63 18.95
N GLU A 24 -49.05 35.33 19.23
CA GLU A 24 -50.19 34.79 19.99
C GLU A 24 -50.27 35.41 21.39
N GLY A 25 -49.16 35.51 22.12
CA GLY A 25 -49.17 36.10 23.45
C GLY A 25 -49.49 37.60 23.45
N LEU A 26 -49.14 38.35 22.40
CA LEU A 26 -49.58 39.75 22.27
C LEU A 26 -51.10 39.88 22.12
N MET A 27 -51.74 38.91 21.46
CA MET A 27 -53.19 38.85 21.28
C MET A 27 -53.89 38.36 22.55
N TYR A 28 -53.39 37.28 23.15
CA TYR A 28 -53.97 36.66 24.33
C TYR A 28 -53.88 37.57 25.57
N TYR A 29 -52.71 38.18 25.82
CA TYR A 29 -52.51 39.13 26.91
C TYR A 29 -52.90 40.57 26.52
N HIS A 30 -53.80 40.75 25.53
CA HIS A 30 -54.13 42.09 25.04
C HIS A 30 -54.76 42.97 26.14
N GLY A 31 -55.58 42.38 27.02
CA GLY A 31 -56.29 43.04 28.11
C GLY A 31 -55.50 43.34 29.38
N GLU A 32 -54.19 43.09 29.40
CA GLU A 32 -53.31 43.47 30.52
C GLU A 32 -52.89 44.94 30.40
N ASP A 33 -53.28 45.78 31.36
CA ASP A 33 -53.00 47.22 31.36
C ASP A 33 -51.51 47.55 31.57
N ASN A 34 -50.77 46.66 32.24
CA ASN A 34 -49.34 46.86 32.50
C ASN A 34 -48.49 46.34 31.32
N THR A 35 -47.92 47.27 30.57
CA THR A 35 -47.10 46.97 29.39
C THR A 35 -45.89 46.08 29.69
N PHE A 36 -45.24 46.27 30.84
CA PHE A 36 -44.10 45.43 31.23
C PHE A 36 -44.55 44.00 31.54
N LEU A 37 -45.65 43.83 32.26
CA LEU A 37 -46.21 42.52 32.60
C LEU A 37 -46.63 41.76 31.34
N LYS A 38 -47.31 42.44 30.41
CA LYS A 38 -47.72 41.90 29.10
C LYS A 38 -46.53 41.39 28.28
N ILE A 39 -45.46 42.17 28.18
CA ILE A 39 -44.24 41.76 27.47
C ILE A 39 -43.56 40.58 28.18
N SER A 40 -43.48 40.62 29.51
CA SER A 40 -42.86 39.56 30.31
C SER A 40 -43.60 38.23 30.20
N LEU A 41 -44.93 38.22 30.35
CA LEU A 41 -45.76 37.02 30.24
C LEU A 41 -45.66 36.40 28.83
N ASN A 42 -45.63 37.25 27.81
CA ASN A 42 -45.49 36.79 26.43
C ASN A 42 -44.14 36.12 26.16
N ILE A 43 -43.04 36.74 26.60
CA ILE A 43 -41.70 36.16 26.48
C ILE A 43 -41.60 34.86 27.29
N GLN A 44 -42.19 34.81 28.49
CA GLN A 44 -42.23 33.59 29.31
C GLN A 44 -42.98 32.46 28.59
N ASN A 45 -44.15 32.72 28.04
CA ASN A 45 -44.91 31.73 27.26
C ASN A 45 -44.08 31.19 26.09
N ALA A 46 -43.45 32.08 25.32
CA ALA A 46 -42.61 31.69 24.19
C ALA A 46 -41.43 30.81 24.63
N ILE A 47 -40.77 31.10 25.76
CA ILE A 47 -39.67 30.29 26.31
C ILE A 47 -40.18 28.93 26.81
N LYS A 48 -41.30 28.89 27.53
CA LYS A 48 -41.81 27.65 28.11
C LYS A 48 -42.42 26.71 27.07
N ALA A 49 -42.88 27.21 25.93
CA ALA A 49 -43.27 26.38 24.78
C ALA A 49 -42.15 25.41 24.35
N TYR A 50 -40.88 25.84 24.40
CA TYR A 50 -39.71 24.98 24.11
C TYR A 50 -39.44 23.92 25.17
N LYS A 51 -40.08 24.02 26.35
CA LYS A 51 -39.98 23.06 27.46
C LYS A 51 -41.20 22.14 27.59
N ILE A 52 -42.13 22.15 26.62
CA ILE A 52 -43.38 21.36 26.63
C ILE A 52 -44.38 21.87 27.69
N ASP A 53 -44.21 23.08 28.21
CA ASP A 53 -45.08 23.63 29.27
C ASP A 53 -45.49 25.09 28.98
N PRO A 54 -46.09 25.39 27.80
CA PRO A 54 -46.49 26.76 27.48
C PRO A 54 -47.52 27.27 28.49
N ASP A 55 -47.40 28.56 28.84
CA ASP A 55 -48.36 29.23 29.74
C ASP A 55 -49.74 29.39 29.08
N ILE A 56 -49.78 29.55 27.75
CA ILE A 56 -51.01 29.55 26.96
C ILE A 56 -51.19 28.14 26.38
N LYS A 57 -52.10 27.35 26.96
CA LYS A 57 -52.40 26.01 26.44
C LYS A 57 -53.15 26.10 25.11
N GLN A 58 -52.99 25.11 24.25
CA GLN A 58 -53.68 25.06 22.95
C GLN A 58 -55.21 25.14 23.11
N SER A 59 -55.77 24.48 24.13
CA SER A 59 -57.19 24.55 24.44
C SER A 59 -57.64 25.95 24.87
N GLU A 60 -56.79 26.70 25.57
CA GLU A 60 -57.07 28.06 26.03
C GLU A 60 -56.98 29.06 24.88
N ALA A 61 -56.01 28.91 23.98
CA ALA A 61 -55.89 29.71 22.76
C ALA A 61 -57.11 29.53 21.84
N ILE A 62 -57.56 28.28 21.65
CA ILE A 62 -58.77 27.97 20.84
C ILE A 62 -60.03 28.52 21.51
N ARG A 63 -60.14 28.42 22.85
CA ARG A 63 -61.27 28.98 23.59
C ARG A 63 -61.28 30.51 23.47
N PHE A 64 -60.13 31.16 23.63
CA PHE A 64 -59.98 32.60 23.43
C PHE A 64 -60.41 33.02 22.03
N LEU A 65 -60.01 32.30 20.98
CA LEU A 65 -60.45 32.58 19.61
C LEU A 65 -61.99 32.48 19.47
N ALA A 66 -62.61 31.49 20.09
CA ALA A 66 -64.06 31.29 20.07
C ALA A 66 -64.82 32.38 20.85
N GLU A 67 -64.28 32.84 21.98
CA GLU A 67 -64.85 33.89 22.82
C GLU A 67 -64.65 35.30 22.22
N SER A 68 -63.54 35.53 21.53
CA SER A 68 -63.17 36.84 20.94
C SER A 68 -63.87 37.14 19.61
N GLY A 69 -64.55 36.16 19.01
CA GLY A 69 -65.19 36.28 17.69
C GLY A 69 -64.20 36.55 16.54
N GLY A 70 -62.93 36.15 16.70
CA GLY A 70 -61.80 36.60 15.88
C GLY A 70 -61.97 36.38 14.37
N GLY A 71 -61.51 37.36 13.57
CA GLY A 71 -61.52 37.28 12.11
C GLY A 71 -60.54 36.25 11.53
N ILE A 72 -60.62 36.03 10.20
CA ILE A 72 -59.83 35.01 9.46
C ILE A 72 -58.35 35.03 9.81
N LEU A 73 -57.75 36.22 9.97
CA LEU A 73 -56.33 36.37 10.31
C LEU A 73 -55.99 35.85 11.72
N MET A 74 -56.84 36.15 12.72
CA MET A 74 -56.69 35.66 14.10
C MET A 74 -56.81 34.13 14.13
N THR A 75 -57.77 33.57 13.39
CA THR A 75 -57.91 32.12 13.25
C THR A 75 -56.65 31.46 12.72
N ILE A 76 -56.06 32.02 11.65
CA ILE A 76 -54.83 31.49 11.04
C ILE A 76 -53.67 31.54 12.05
N ILE A 77 -53.50 32.65 12.77
CA ILE A 77 -52.40 32.82 13.73
C ILE A 77 -52.53 31.83 14.89
N THR A 78 -53.72 31.66 15.48
CA THR A 78 -53.94 30.73 16.60
C THR A 78 -53.69 29.27 16.19
N TYR A 79 -54.09 28.84 14.98
CA TYR A 79 -53.76 27.49 14.50
C TYR A 79 -52.25 27.30 14.24
N LEU A 80 -51.58 28.32 13.69
CA LEU A 80 -50.12 28.30 13.53
C LEU A 80 -49.39 28.28 14.88
N TYR A 81 -49.91 28.97 15.90
CA TYR A 81 -49.42 28.87 17.27
C TYR A 81 -49.57 27.46 17.83
N CYS A 82 -50.75 26.85 17.69
CA CYS A 82 -50.97 25.47 18.14
C CYS A 82 -49.99 24.50 17.49
N ALA A 83 -49.73 24.62 16.19
CA ALA A 83 -48.68 23.85 15.51
C ALA A 83 -47.27 24.18 16.07
N SER A 84 -46.98 25.45 16.34
CA SER A 84 -45.71 25.91 16.89
C SER A 84 -45.42 25.33 18.28
N VAL A 85 -46.42 25.22 19.15
CA VAL A 85 -46.31 24.59 20.48
C VAL A 85 -45.92 23.11 20.37
N ILE A 86 -46.38 22.40 19.34
CA ILE A 86 -46.00 21.00 19.09
C ILE A 86 -44.56 20.92 18.54
N VAL A 87 -44.16 21.86 17.69
CA VAL A 87 -42.85 21.88 17.02
C VAL A 87 -41.72 22.40 17.92
N ALA A 88 -42.01 23.30 18.87
CA ALA A 88 -41.02 23.93 19.76
C ALA A 88 -40.16 22.91 20.54
N PRO A 89 -40.72 21.86 21.16
CA PRO A 89 -39.93 20.82 21.84
C PRO A 89 -38.94 20.08 20.92
N PHE A 90 -39.33 19.81 19.67
CA PHE A 90 -38.45 19.16 18.70
C PHE A 90 -37.28 20.07 18.29
N CYS A 91 -37.49 21.39 18.26
CA CYS A 91 -36.41 22.36 18.07
C CYS A 91 -35.40 22.31 19.22
N THR A 92 -35.88 22.21 20.47
CA THR A 92 -35.04 22.05 21.66
C THR A 92 -34.25 20.74 21.63
N ILE A 93 -34.90 19.62 21.32
CA ILE A 93 -34.25 18.30 21.20
C ILE A 93 -33.19 18.32 20.09
N GLY A 94 -33.50 18.94 18.94
CA GLY A 94 -32.55 19.11 17.83
C GLY A 94 -31.32 19.93 18.23
N ALA A 95 -31.52 21.04 18.95
CA ALA A 95 -30.43 21.88 19.46
C ALA A 95 -29.58 21.12 20.48
N LEU A 96 -30.21 20.43 21.44
CA LEU A 96 -29.55 19.61 22.45
C LEU A 96 -28.72 18.49 21.81
N THR A 97 -29.26 17.83 20.78
CA THR A 97 -28.58 16.78 20.02
C THR A 97 -27.29 17.30 19.37
N VAL A 98 -27.34 18.48 18.76
CA VAL A 98 -26.13 19.13 18.19
C VAL A 98 -25.11 19.49 19.27
N LEU A 99 -25.59 19.95 20.43
CA LEU A 99 -24.77 20.38 21.56
C LEU A 99 -24.09 19.18 22.26
N ILE A 100 -24.74 18.02 22.32
CA ILE A 100 -24.20 16.77 22.87
C ILE A 100 -23.27 16.05 21.87
N LEU A 101 -23.62 16.03 20.59
CA LEU A 101 -22.87 15.28 19.57
C LEU A 101 -21.43 15.76 19.41
N LYS A 102 -21.17 17.07 19.47
CA LYS A 102 -19.80 17.61 19.29
C LYS A 102 -18.86 17.17 20.44
N PRO A 103 -19.19 17.39 21.72
CA PRO A 103 -18.43 16.87 22.86
C PRO A 103 -18.32 15.35 22.84
N ALA A 104 -19.42 14.62 22.56
CA ALA A 104 -19.40 13.15 22.52
C ALA A 104 -18.44 12.61 21.45
N ASN A 105 -18.43 13.21 20.27
CA ASN A 105 -17.50 12.84 19.20
C ASN A 105 -16.05 13.20 19.54
N TYR A 106 -15.82 14.32 20.25
CA TYR A 106 -14.50 14.70 20.74
C TYR A 106 -13.98 13.70 21.79
N VAL A 107 -14.82 13.33 22.76
CA VAL A 107 -14.48 12.31 23.77
C VAL A 107 -14.24 10.95 23.12
N LYS A 108 -15.08 10.55 22.16
CA LYS A 108 -14.89 9.32 21.37
C LYS A 108 -13.57 9.33 20.59
N GLY A 109 -13.21 10.47 20.00
CA GLY A 109 -11.94 10.66 19.32
C GLY A 109 -10.73 10.57 20.25
N LEU A 110 -10.82 11.14 21.46
CA LEU A 110 -9.77 11.02 22.49
C LEU A 110 -9.61 9.58 22.99
N LEU A 111 -10.71 8.86 23.20
CA LEU A 111 -10.68 7.45 23.62
C LEU A 111 -10.04 6.54 22.56
N LYS A 112 -10.10 6.93 21.28
CA LYS A 112 -9.42 6.23 20.18
C LYS A 112 -7.93 6.57 20.07
N ARG A 113 -7.43 7.63 20.72
CA ARG A 113 -6.00 7.99 20.72
C ARG A 113 -5.25 7.25 21.81
N ARG A 114 -5.09 5.94 21.62
CA ARG A 114 -4.37 5.05 22.56
C ARG A 114 -3.22 4.30 21.91
N HIS A 115 -2.89 4.65 20.68
CA HIS A 115 -1.83 3.98 19.93
C HIS A 115 -0.47 4.53 20.34
N GLU A 116 0.55 3.68 20.33
CA GLU A 116 1.94 4.07 20.58
C GLU A 116 2.51 4.82 19.37
N ASN A 117 2.21 4.33 18.16
CA ASN A 117 2.67 4.91 16.91
C ASN A 117 1.93 6.20 16.57
N SER A 118 2.67 7.19 16.08
CA SER A 118 2.13 8.48 15.68
C SER A 118 2.71 8.95 14.37
N ILE A 119 1.84 9.38 13.46
CA ILE A 119 2.21 9.69 12.08
C ILE A 119 1.73 11.07 11.65
N LEU A 120 2.60 11.82 10.97
CA LEU A 120 2.27 13.08 10.32
C LEU A 120 2.07 12.87 8.81
N VAL A 121 0.88 13.18 8.30
CA VAL A 121 0.53 13.05 6.88
C VAL A 121 0.52 14.43 6.21
N LEU A 122 1.31 14.57 5.16
CA LEU A 122 1.44 15.75 4.30
C LEU A 122 1.02 15.45 2.86
N GLY A 123 0.64 16.49 2.12
CA GLY A 123 0.24 16.40 0.72
C GLY A 123 -1.27 16.38 0.49
N SER A 124 -1.66 16.34 -0.79
CA SER A 124 -3.05 16.40 -1.27
C SER A 124 -3.40 15.30 -2.28
N GLY A 125 -2.59 14.25 -2.38
CA GLY A 125 -2.76 13.20 -3.38
C GLY A 125 -4.02 12.36 -3.23
N VAL A 126 -4.38 11.68 -4.32
CA VAL A 126 -5.61 10.89 -4.48
C VAL A 126 -5.79 9.86 -3.35
N TYR A 127 -4.69 9.25 -2.89
CA TYR A 127 -4.70 8.22 -1.87
C TYR A 127 -4.64 8.73 -0.42
N LYS A 128 -4.50 10.04 -0.20
CA LYS A 128 -4.39 10.66 1.13
C LYS A 128 -5.49 10.20 2.08
N ASN A 129 -6.75 10.23 1.61
CA ASN A 129 -7.88 9.87 2.46
C ASN A 129 -7.88 8.37 2.80
N ASN A 130 -7.46 7.51 1.88
CA ASN A 130 -7.35 6.06 2.10
C ASN A 130 -6.34 5.79 3.21
N PHE A 131 -5.14 6.40 3.13
CA PHE A 131 -4.12 6.33 4.19
C PHE A 131 -4.64 6.86 5.52
N ILE A 132 -5.18 8.08 5.55
CA ILE A 132 -5.63 8.72 6.79
C ILE A 132 -6.64 7.84 7.55
N TYR A 133 -7.62 7.26 6.86
CA TYR A 133 -8.65 6.44 7.51
C TYR A 133 -8.17 5.04 7.88
N ALA A 134 -7.26 4.46 7.09
CA ALA A 134 -6.66 3.18 7.42
C ALA A 134 -5.70 3.31 8.63
N LEU A 135 -4.76 4.27 8.56
CA LEU A 135 -3.79 4.55 9.63
C LEU A 135 -4.46 4.95 10.95
N ALA A 136 -5.59 5.66 10.92
CA ALA A 136 -6.29 6.06 12.13
C ALA A 136 -6.88 4.89 12.95
N LYS A 137 -6.84 3.66 12.43
CA LYS A 137 -7.19 2.45 13.18
C LYS A 137 -6.07 1.98 14.10
N ASP A 138 -4.82 2.26 13.72
CA ASP A 138 -3.62 1.67 14.33
C ASP A 138 -2.64 2.74 14.86
N CYS A 139 -2.85 4.02 14.51
CA CYS A 139 -1.93 5.12 14.79
C CYS A 139 -2.64 6.40 15.23
N ASN A 140 -1.90 7.24 15.98
CA ASN A 140 -2.27 8.63 16.22
C ASN A 140 -1.93 9.49 14.98
N VAL A 141 -2.91 9.67 14.10
CA VAL A 141 -2.74 10.43 12.85
C VAL A 141 -2.88 11.94 13.09
N THR A 142 -1.89 12.71 12.63
CA THR A 142 -2.02 14.15 12.38
C THR A 142 -1.92 14.42 10.88
N VAL A 143 -2.87 15.16 10.32
CA VAL A 143 -2.84 15.56 8.91
C VAL A 143 -2.69 17.08 8.78
N VAL A 144 -1.87 17.52 7.81
CA VAL A 144 -1.90 18.91 7.33
C VAL A 144 -2.84 19.00 6.15
N GLU A 145 -3.84 19.88 6.24
CA GLU A 145 -4.77 20.18 5.14
C GLU A 145 -4.42 21.54 4.55
N ALA A 146 -4.18 21.54 3.24
CA ALA A 146 -4.21 22.75 2.44
C ALA A 146 -5.68 23.21 2.32
N ASP A 147 -5.89 24.52 2.37
CA ASP A 147 -7.18 25.19 2.17
C ASP A 147 -8.24 24.98 3.26
N GLY A 148 -9.43 25.56 3.02
CA GLY A 148 -10.59 25.51 3.89
C GLY A 148 -11.14 24.10 4.07
N ILE A 149 -10.90 23.47 5.22
CA ILE A 149 -11.55 22.18 5.54
C ILE A 149 -13.05 22.36 5.84
N THR A 150 -13.89 21.59 5.16
CA THR A 150 -15.34 21.58 5.38
C THR A 150 -15.70 21.05 6.77
N ASP A 151 -16.80 21.53 7.35
CA ASP A 151 -17.24 21.08 8.68
C ASP A 151 -17.58 19.58 8.73
N ASP A 152 -18.03 19.01 7.60
CA ASP A 152 -18.26 17.57 7.48
C ASP A 152 -16.96 16.76 7.60
N ARG A 153 -15.89 17.21 6.90
CA ARG A 153 -14.57 16.58 6.99
C ARG A 153 -13.94 16.74 8.37
N LYS A 154 -14.08 17.92 9.01
CA LYS A 154 -13.67 18.13 10.41
C LYS A 154 -14.34 17.14 11.35
N LEU A 155 -15.67 16.96 11.22
CA LEU A 155 -16.42 16.03 12.03
C LEU A 155 -15.99 14.59 11.77
N LYS A 156 -15.74 14.23 10.51
CA LYS A 156 -15.25 12.90 10.15
C LYS A 156 -13.87 12.61 10.75
N TYR A 157 -12.96 13.59 10.76
CA TYR A 157 -11.66 13.47 11.44
C TYR A 157 -11.80 13.29 12.94
N LEU A 158 -12.62 14.12 13.60
CA LEU A 158 -12.90 13.98 15.03
C LEU A 158 -13.45 12.58 15.39
N ASN A 159 -14.40 12.05 14.60
CA ASN A 159 -15.00 10.73 14.82
C ASN A 159 -14.01 9.56 14.72
N HIS A 160 -12.90 9.77 13.99
CA HIS A 160 -11.83 8.79 13.81
C HIS A 160 -10.60 9.12 14.66
N GLY A 161 -10.65 10.13 15.54
CA GLY A 161 -9.52 10.52 16.38
C GLY A 161 -8.40 11.26 15.63
N ILE A 162 -8.57 11.56 14.35
CA ILE A 162 -7.56 12.22 13.52
C ILE A 162 -7.40 13.68 13.95
N LYS A 163 -6.17 14.09 14.22
CA LYS A 163 -5.82 15.51 14.42
C LYS A 163 -5.60 16.15 13.05
N PHE A 164 -6.11 17.34 12.83
CA PHE A 164 -5.79 18.11 11.63
C PHE A 164 -5.19 19.46 11.99
N VAL A 165 -4.34 19.97 11.09
CA VAL A 165 -3.71 21.28 11.15
C VAL A 165 -3.99 21.94 9.81
N GLN A 166 -4.55 23.14 9.85
CA GLN A 166 -4.90 23.85 8.63
C GLN A 166 -3.71 24.72 8.20
N LYS A 167 -3.28 24.56 6.94
CA LYS A 167 -2.34 25.46 6.28
C LYS A 167 -3.14 26.49 5.48
N TYR A 168 -2.99 27.76 5.84
CA TYR A 168 -3.55 28.87 5.06
C TYR A 168 -2.67 29.16 3.83
N SER A 169 -3.28 29.71 2.78
CA SER A 169 -2.63 29.94 1.49
C SER A 169 -1.44 30.90 1.58
N ASP A 170 -1.52 31.89 2.45
CA ASP A 170 -0.48 32.88 2.76
C ASP A 170 0.61 32.37 3.72
N MET A 171 0.42 31.18 4.30
CA MET A 171 1.33 30.61 5.29
C MET A 171 2.30 29.61 4.65
N PRO A 172 3.63 29.83 4.71
CA PRO A 172 4.62 28.84 4.28
C PRO A 172 4.51 27.53 5.07
N MET A 173 4.75 26.39 4.42
CA MET A 173 4.72 25.07 5.09
C MET A 173 5.70 25.01 6.27
N ALA A 174 6.85 25.69 6.18
CA ALA A 174 7.83 25.79 7.24
C ALA A 174 7.25 26.34 8.56
N ASN A 175 6.32 27.29 8.49
CA ASN A 175 5.68 27.85 9.68
C ASN A 175 4.70 26.85 10.32
N VAL A 176 3.97 26.11 9.49
CA VAL A 176 3.09 25.02 9.96
C VAL A 176 3.92 23.95 10.67
N LEU A 177 5.01 23.48 10.05
CA LEU A 177 5.88 22.47 10.64
C LEU A 177 6.57 22.95 11.93
N LYS A 178 7.03 24.20 12.00
CA LYS A 178 7.58 24.82 13.23
C LYS A 178 6.59 24.84 14.38
N SER A 179 5.30 25.01 14.08
CA SER A 179 4.26 24.98 15.12
C SER A 179 4.00 23.57 15.68
N LEU A 180 4.48 22.53 14.99
CA LEU A 180 4.36 21.15 15.40
C LEU A 180 5.62 20.70 16.15
N LYS A 181 5.41 20.01 17.27
CA LYS A 181 6.49 19.28 17.96
C LYS A 181 6.84 18.03 17.16
N LEU A 182 7.71 18.17 16.15
CA LEU A 182 8.03 17.10 15.18
C LEU A 182 8.60 15.84 15.83
N SER A 183 9.36 15.98 16.92
CA SER A 183 9.91 14.86 17.70
C SER A 183 8.88 13.96 18.37
N ARG A 184 7.59 14.33 18.34
CA ARG A 184 6.52 13.47 18.85
C ARG A 184 6.10 12.39 17.87
N PHE A 185 6.39 12.56 16.59
CA PHE A 185 5.96 11.65 15.53
C PHE A 185 6.98 10.54 15.36
N ASN A 186 6.54 9.31 15.21
CA ASN A 186 7.40 8.19 14.84
C ASN A 186 7.67 8.22 13.33
N ASP A 187 6.61 8.56 12.57
CA ASP A 187 6.61 8.45 11.12
C ASP A 187 6.07 9.71 10.43
N PHE A 188 6.51 9.90 9.19
CA PHE A 188 6.04 10.94 8.28
C PHE A 188 5.59 10.29 6.98
N LEU A 189 4.42 10.67 6.47
CA LEU A 189 3.91 10.23 5.18
C LEU A 189 3.74 11.43 4.26
N LEU A 190 4.50 11.46 3.17
CA LEU A 190 4.41 12.45 2.11
C LEU A 190 3.64 11.82 0.94
N CYS A 191 2.41 12.25 0.72
CA CYS A 191 1.50 11.63 -0.25
C CYS A 191 0.81 12.67 -1.15
N ASP A 192 1.56 13.66 -1.61
CA ASP A 192 1.10 14.58 -2.65
C ASP A 192 1.04 13.92 -4.02
N GLU A 193 0.14 14.42 -4.89
CA GLU A 193 0.01 13.98 -6.28
C GLU A 193 1.22 14.42 -7.10
N ASN A 194 1.76 15.61 -6.81
CA ASN A 194 2.99 16.08 -7.39
C ASN A 194 4.19 15.59 -6.55
N VAL A 195 4.98 14.68 -7.11
CA VAL A 195 6.18 14.15 -6.43
C VAL A 195 7.17 15.27 -6.05
N MET A 196 7.22 16.38 -6.79
CA MET A 196 8.08 17.52 -6.44
C MET A 196 7.66 18.18 -5.11
N GLU A 197 6.36 18.24 -4.81
CA GLU A 197 5.87 18.73 -3.51
C GLU A 197 6.28 17.78 -2.38
N ASN A 198 6.30 16.46 -2.64
CA ASN A 198 6.83 15.49 -1.68
C ASN A 198 8.33 15.71 -1.45
N ILE A 199 9.11 15.95 -2.51
CA ILE A 199 10.55 16.24 -2.42
C ILE A 199 10.81 17.53 -1.63
N ASP A 200 10.04 18.59 -1.85
CA ASP A 200 10.20 19.85 -1.15
C ASP A 200 9.84 19.74 0.34
N ASN A 201 8.77 19.00 0.66
CA ASN A 201 8.42 18.68 2.04
C ASN A 201 9.48 17.80 2.72
N MET A 202 10.07 16.83 2.01
CA MET A 202 11.18 16.01 2.50
C MET A 202 12.38 16.89 2.85
N LYS A 203 12.84 17.74 1.92
CA LYS A 203 13.97 18.67 2.15
C LYS A 203 13.71 19.58 3.34
N LEU A 204 12.51 20.12 3.44
CA LEU A 204 12.10 20.98 4.53
C LEU A 204 12.12 20.23 5.88
N LEU A 205 11.58 19.02 5.94
CA LEU A 205 11.63 18.18 7.14
C LEU A 205 13.07 17.90 7.56
N LEU A 206 13.92 17.46 6.63
CA LEU A 206 15.34 17.19 6.87
C LEU A 206 16.13 18.42 7.37
N SER A 207 15.67 19.64 7.06
CA SER A 207 16.30 20.86 7.57
C SER A 207 16.04 21.14 9.07
N PHE A 208 15.12 20.40 9.72
CA PHE A 208 14.83 20.57 11.14
C PHE A 208 15.72 19.67 12.01
N ASN A 209 16.59 20.30 12.82
CA ASN A 209 17.45 19.62 13.80
C ASN A 209 16.70 18.89 14.93
N THR A 210 15.37 18.96 14.97
CA THR A 210 14.53 18.27 15.96
C THR A 210 14.18 16.84 15.56
N LEU A 211 14.55 16.42 14.35
CA LEU A 211 14.36 15.06 13.87
C LEU A 211 15.55 14.17 14.25
N GLY A 212 15.29 12.88 14.41
CA GLY A 212 16.30 11.95 14.88
C GLY A 212 15.69 10.66 15.39
N LYS A 213 16.11 10.27 16.59
CA LYS A 213 15.56 9.12 17.29
C LYS A 213 14.25 9.45 18.00
N THR A 214 13.32 8.52 18.00
CA THR A 214 12.10 8.53 18.80
C THR A 214 12.45 8.38 20.28
N LYS A 215 11.45 8.52 21.16
CA LYS A 215 11.61 8.29 22.61
C LYS A 215 12.16 6.89 22.94
N ASP A 216 11.89 5.94 22.07
CA ASP A 216 12.24 4.53 22.25
C ASP A 216 13.61 4.18 21.64
N GLY A 217 14.32 5.19 21.08
CA GLY A 217 15.67 5.02 20.55
C GLY A 217 15.75 4.67 19.06
N ASN A 218 14.60 4.41 18.40
CA ASN A 218 14.50 4.07 16.98
C ASN A 218 14.58 5.32 16.10
N TYR A 219 15.13 5.22 14.90
CA TYR A 219 15.10 6.34 13.97
C TYR A 219 13.68 6.61 13.47
N GLN A 220 13.30 7.88 13.40
CA GLN A 220 12.07 8.28 12.73
C GLN A 220 12.09 7.81 11.27
N GLN A 221 10.93 7.55 10.70
CA GLN A 221 10.79 7.08 9.31
C GLN A 221 10.00 8.08 8.47
N MET A 222 10.38 8.23 7.20
CA MET A 222 9.68 9.05 6.21
C MET A 222 9.32 8.21 5.00
N TYR A 223 8.02 8.05 4.77
CA TYR A 223 7.45 7.36 3.63
C TYR A 223 7.06 8.38 2.56
N ILE A 224 7.64 8.23 1.37
CA ILE A 224 7.47 9.19 0.27
C ILE A 224 6.74 8.50 -0.88
N GLY A 225 5.52 8.94 -1.16
CA GLY A 225 4.73 8.47 -2.29
C GLY A 225 5.39 8.86 -3.62
N CYS A 226 5.81 7.85 -4.38
CA CYS A 226 6.39 8.02 -5.72
C CYS A 226 6.20 6.74 -6.55
N ASN A 227 5.37 6.82 -7.59
CA ASN A 227 5.18 5.76 -8.58
C ASN A 227 6.11 5.90 -9.79
N ASP A 228 6.66 7.08 -10.05
CA ASP A 228 7.60 7.32 -11.15
C ASP A 228 9.02 6.83 -10.79
N SER A 229 9.60 5.97 -11.62
CA SER A 229 10.94 5.40 -11.39
C SER A 229 12.06 6.42 -11.45
N SER A 230 11.96 7.42 -12.34
CA SER A 230 12.97 8.45 -12.54
C SER A 230 13.00 9.41 -11.35
N MET A 231 11.82 9.82 -10.88
CA MET A 231 11.70 10.63 -9.66
C MET A 231 12.14 9.86 -8.42
N GLY A 232 11.83 8.56 -8.35
CA GLY A 232 12.33 7.68 -7.31
C GLY A 232 13.87 7.67 -7.26
N GLU A 233 14.53 7.56 -8.41
CA GLU A 233 15.99 7.61 -8.49
C GLU A 233 16.57 8.97 -8.06
N ILE A 234 15.91 10.08 -8.39
CA ILE A 234 16.30 11.41 -7.91
C ILE A 234 16.22 11.49 -6.38
N ILE A 235 15.17 10.93 -5.77
CA ILE A 235 15.03 10.87 -4.31
C ILE A 235 16.16 10.04 -3.70
N ARG A 236 16.48 8.87 -4.28
CA ARG A 236 17.60 8.02 -3.83
C ARG A 236 18.92 8.77 -3.86
N GLN A 237 19.26 9.37 -5.01
CA GLN A 237 20.50 10.11 -5.18
C GLN A 237 20.61 11.30 -4.23
N TYR A 238 19.50 12.00 -3.97
CA TYR A 238 19.49 13.09 -3.01
C TYR A 238 19.79 12.60 -1.60
N TYR A 239 19.09 11.56 -1.13
CA TYR A 239 19.25 11.04 0.23
C TYR A 239 20.62 10.40 0.47
N ASP A 240 21.13 9.64 -0.51
CA ASP A 240 22.41 8.95 -0.39
C ASP A 240 23.63 9.89 -0.42
N ARG A 241 23.45 11.16 -0.83
CA ARG A 241 24.49 12.20 -0.77
C ARG A 241 24.53 12.96 0.56
N LEU A 242 23.58 12.73 1.46
CA LEU A 242 23.56 13.42 2.75
C LEU A 242 24.63 12.84 3.68
N ASP A 243 25.53 13.69 4.17
CA ASP A 243 26.59 13.29 5.12
C ASP A 243 26.01 12.82 6.46
N ASN A 244 24.96 13.50 6.93
CA ASN A 244 24.25 13.17 8.16
C ASN A 244 22.78 12.92 7.87
N LYS A 245 22.38 11.64 7.94
CA LYS A 245 20.99 11.23 7.88
C LYS A 245 20.37 11.43 9.27
N SER A 246 19.26 12.17 9.37
CA SER A 246 18.52 12.36 10.63
C SER A 246 17.27 11.47 10.72
N ILE A 247 16.86 10.89 9.60
CA ILE A 247 15.63 10.12 9.43
C ILE A 247 15.89 9.06 8.36
N ASP A 248 15.20 7.93 8.44
CA ASP A 248 15.20 6.94 7.37
C ASP A 248 14.13 7.27 6.33
N ILE A 249 14.51 7.20 5.05
CA ILE A 249 13.58 7.44 3.93
C ILE A 249 13.24 6.12 3.26
N ASN A 250 11.95 5.94 3.00
CA ASN A 250 11.36 4.82 2.29
C ASN A 250 10.51 5.38 1.14
N ILE A 251 10.84 5.00 -0.09
CA ILE A 251 10.02 5.35 -1.26
C ILE A 251 8.88 4.32 -1.34
N ILE A 252 7.63 4.79 -1.37
CA ILE A 252 6.46 3.92 -1.41
C ILE A 252 5.72 4.04 -2.73
N ASP A 253 5.38 2.89 -3.30
CA ASP A 253 4.46 2.75 -4.43
C ASP A 253 3.32 1.82 -3.97
N ILE A 254 2.09 2.32 -4.02
CA ILE A 254 0.89 1.60 -3.57
C ILE A 254 0.64 0.34 -4.38
N ASN A 255 0.96 0.36 -5.68
CA ASN A 255 0.87 -0.83 -6.52
C ASN A 255 1.96 -1.84 -6.16
N GLN A 256 3.19 -1.39 -5.85
CA GLN A 256 4.23 -2.30 -5.38
C GLN A 256 3.87 -2.92 -4.02
N MET A 257 3.32 -2.13 -3.08
CA MET A 257 2.83 -2.64 -1.80
C MET A 257 1.73 -3.69 -2.00
N ALA A 258 0.82 -3.46 -2.95
CA ALA A 258 -0.22 -4.41 -3.32
C ALA A 258 0.36 -5.74 -3.85
N VAL A 259 1.36 -5.66 -4.72
CA VAL A 259 2.03 -6.81 -5.34
C VAL A 259 2.85 -7.59 -4.32
N ASN A 260 3.56 -6.90 -3.43
CA ASN A 260 4.31 -7.55 -2.35
C ASN A 260 3.36 -8.34 -1.44
N LYS A 261 2.23 -7.73 -1.06
CA LYS A 261 1.19 -8.40 -0.29
C LYS A 261 0.62 -9.61 -1.06
N MET A 262 0.37 -9.46 -2.35
CA MET A 262 -0.11 -10.53 -3.23
C MET A 262 0.80 -11.77 -3.19
N PHE A 263 2.10 -11.61 -3.43
CA PHE A 263 3.03 -12.75 -3.43
C PHE A 263 3.31 -13.30 -2.03
N ALA A 264 3.13 -12.49 -0.98
CA ALA A 264 3.25 -12.96 0.39
C ALA A 264 2.06 -13.86 0.79
N GLU A 265 0.83 -13.49 0.42
CA GLU A 265 -0.38 -14.26 0.74
C GLU A 265 -0.62 -15.41 -0.25
N HIS A 266 -0.26 -15.21 -1.52
CA HIS A 266 -0.47 -16.15 -2.61
C HIS A 266 0.83 -16.33 -3.42
N PRO A 267 1.77 -17.16 -2.93
CA PRO A 267 3.08 -17.32 -3.55
C PRO A 267 3.02 -17.85 -4.99
N VAL A 268 4.01 -17.48 -5.81
CA VAL A 268 4.01 -17.84 -7.25
C VAL A 268 4.11 -19.34 -7.51
N PHE A 269 4.72 -20.10 -6.58
CA PHE A 269 4.93 -21.54 -6.69
C PHE A 269 3.70 -22.38 -6.31
N MET A 270 2.54 -21.79 -6.02
CA MET A 270 1.34 -22.52 -5.55
C MET A 270 0.89 -23.65 -6.48
N ALA A 271 1.17 -23.56 -7.78
CA ALA A 271 0.84 -24.61 -8.75
C ALA A 271 2.05 -25.44 -9.19
N ASN A 272 3.26 -25.11 -8.74
CA ASN A 272 4.48 -25.81 -9.09
C ASN A 272 4.65 -27.08 -8.27
N THR A 273 5.40 -28.04 -8.82
CA THR A 273 5.74 -29.30 -8.15
C THR A 273 7.23 -29.54 -8.25
N LYS A 274 7.76 -30.49 -7.48
CA LYS A 274 9.17 -30.91 -7.57
C LYS A 274 9.61 -31.32 -8.98
N ASP A 275 8.67 -31.81 -9.80
CA ASP A 275 8.94 -32.30 -11.15
C ASP A 275 8.76 -31.20 -12.22
N ASN A 276 8.23 -30.03 -11.83
CA ASN A 276 8.05 -28.88 -12.71
C ASN A 276 8.22 -27.56 -11.96
N LEU A 277 9.44 -27.02 -12.04
CA LEU A 277 9.85 -25.74 -11.45
C LEU A 277 9.78 -24.58 -12.44
N ASP A 278 9.34 -24.83 -13.68
CA ASP A 278 9.14 -23.77 -14.64
C ASP A 278 7.92 -22.94 -14.26
N VAL A 279 8.01 -21.63 -14.44
CA VAL A 279 6.92 -20.71 -14.12
C VAL A 279 6.38 -20.12 -15.41
N HIS A 280 5.07 -20.24 -15.60
CA HIS A 280 4.37 -19.54 -16.68
C HIS A 280 3.27 -18.68 -16.09
N MET A 281 3.48 -17.36 -16.14
CA MET A 281 2.58 -16.37 -15.59
C MET A 281 1.82 -15.63 -16.69
N GLY A 282 0.50 -15.52 -16.57
CA GLY A 282 -0.32 -14.64 -17.39
C GLY A 282 -0.71 -13.37 -16.63
N ILE A 283 -0.46 -12.20 -17.19
CA ILE A 283 -0.86 -10.90 -16.65
C ILE A 283 -1.85 -10.24 -17.61
N ILE A 284 -3.11 -10.12 -17.19
CA ILE A 284 -4.20 -9.59 -18.01
C ILE A 284 -4.52 -8.17 -17.53
N GLY A 285 -4.15 -7.19 -18.35
CA GLY A 285 -4.10 -5.77 -18.02
C GLY A 285 -2.72 -5.32 -17.55
N PHE A 286 -2.13 -4.34 -18.23
CA PHE A 286 -0.76 -3.88 -18.04
C PHE A 286 -0.65 -2.40 -17.62
N GLY A 287 -1.64 -1.93 -16.86
CA GLY A 287 -1.52 -0.68 -16.10
C GLY A 287 -0.46 -0.78 -14.98
N GLU A 288 -0.39 0.24 -14.12
CA GLU A 288 0.64 0.33 -13.07
C GLU A 288 0.78 -0.94 -12.22
N PHE A 289 -0.33 -1.58 -11.85
CA PHE A 289 -0.29 -2.84 -11.09
C PHE A 289 0.29 -4.00 -11.89
N GLY A 290 -0.14 -4.21 -13.13
CA GLY A 290 0.40 -5.26 -13.99
C GLY A 290 1.91 -5.10 -14.22
N GLN A 291 2.37 -3.86 -14.38
CA GLN A 291 3.81 -3.55 -14.50
C GLN A 291 4.58 -3.90 -13.22
N ARG A 292 4.09 -3.53 -12.03
CA ARG A 292 4.70 -3.93 -10.75
C ARG A 292 4.66 -5.43 -10.53
N THR A 293 3.57 -6.09 -10.92
CA THR A 293 3.44 -7.55 -10.88
C THR A 293 4.54 -8.20 -11.69
N LEU A 294 4.76 -7.77 -12.93
CA LEU A 294 5.81 -8.32 -13.79
C LEU A 294 7.20 -8.16 -13.17
N LEU A 295 7.57 -6.94 -12.76
CA LEU A 295 8.89 -6.67 -12.16
C LEU A 295 9.16 -7.52 -10.92
N GLN A 296 8.16 -7.68 -10.05
CA GLN A 296 8.29 -8.53 -8.87
C GLN A 296 8.29 -10.01 -9.22
N ALA A 297 7.46 -10.44 -10.18
CA ALA A 297 7.35 -11.83 -10.62
C ALA A 297 8.70 -12.37 -11.11
N LEU A 298 9.46 -11.58 -11.88
CA LEU A 298 10.78 -11.99 -12.36
C LEU A 298 11.71 -12.48 -11.24
N ASN A 299 11.67 -11.82 -10.08
CA ASN A 299 12.45 -12.22 -8.91
C ASN A 299 11.81 -13.39 -8.15
N MET A 300 10.49 -13.36 -7.96
CA MET A 300 9.78 -14.38 -7.19
C MET A 300 9.71 -15.74 -7.90
N SER A 301 9.80 -15.75 -9.23
CA SER A 301 9.65 -16.93 -10.09
C SER A 301 10.94 -17.76 -10.25
N VAL A 302 12.04 -17.38 -9.59
CA VAL A 302 13.28 -18.17 -9.61
C VAL A 302 13.13 -19.36 -8.65
N LEU A 303 12.78 -20.52 -9.22
CA LEU A 303 12.56 -21.78 -8.49
C LEU A 303 13.69 -22.81 -8.68
N SER A 304 14.50 -22.70 -9.74
CA SER A 304 15.76 -23.43 -9.92
C SER A 304 16.77 -22.59 -10.72
N ALA A 305 18.03 -23.04 -10.84
CA ALA A 305 19.02 -22.34 -11.66
C ALA A 305 18.65 -22.39 -13.16
N GLU A 306 18.03 -23.48 -13.60
CA GLU A 306 17.76 -23.75 -15.02
C GLU A 306 16.31 -23.54 -15.46
N SER A 307 15.37 -23.30 -14.53
CA SER A 307 13.96 -23.24 -14.87
C SER A 307 13.64 -22.15 -15.89
N LYS A 308 12.64 -22.39 -16.73
CA LYS A 308 12.10 -21.38 -17.63
C LYS A 308 11.09 -20.50 -16.89
N ILE A 309 11.26 -19.18 -17.01
CA ILE A 309 10.28 -18.19 -16.59
C ILE A 309 9.64 -17.61 -17.84
N CYS A 310 8.36 -17.89 -18.07
CA CYS A 310 7.58 -17.31 -19.16
C CYS A 310 6.54 -16.36 -18.58
N ILE A 311 6.48 -15.11 -19.05
CA ILE A 311 5.46 -14.15 -18.64
C ILE A 311 4.75 -13.63 -19.88
N ASP A 312 3.46 -13.90 -19.97
CA ASP A 312 2.59 -13.43 -21.03
C ASP A 312 1.71 -12.30 -20.53
N VAL A 313 1.89 -11.13 -21.14
CA VAL A 313 1.20 -9.90 -20.78
C VAL A 313 0.20 -9.57 -21.88
N TYR A 314 -1.05 -9.34 -21.49
CA TYR A 314 -2.15 -9.06 -22.40
C TYR A 314 -2.70 -7.66 -22.10
N ASP A 315 -2.54 -6.73 -23.04
CA ASP A 315 -3.17 -5.42 -22.95
C ASP A 315 -3.49 -4.84 -24.34
N LYS A 316 -4.64 -4.20 -24.48
CA LYS A 316 -5.08 -3.59 -25.74
C LYS A 316 -4.26 -2.35 -26.12
N ASP A 317 -3.71 -1.66 -25.12
CA ASP A 317 -2.97 -0.40 -25.27
C ASP A 317 -1.45 -0.62 -25.20
N MET A 318 -0.97 -1.84 -25.47
CA MET A 318 0.43 -2.26 -25.29
C MET A 318 1.45 -1.29 -25.91
N ASP A 319 1.22 -0.82 -27.14
CA ASP A 319 2.12 0.10 -27.85
C ASP A 319 2.36 1.41 -27.08
N ASN A 320 1.36 1.88 -26.33
CA ASN A 320 1.46 3.11 -25.53
C ASN A 320 2.16 2.86 -24.18
N ILE A 321 2.22 1.61 -23.73
CA ILE A 321 2.67 1.24 -22.38
C ILE A 321 4.12 0.74 -22.41
N ILE A 322 4.47 -0.13 -23.36
CA ILE A 322 5.73 -0.87 -23.34
C ILE A 322 6.96 0.05 -23.30
N GLY A 323 6.96 1.14 -24.07
CA GLY A 323 8.08 2.08 -24.09
C GLY A 323 8.34 2.77 -22.74
N ALA A 324 7.30 3.05 -21.97
CA ALA A 324 7.44 3.60 -20.62
C ALA A 324 7.92 2.52 -19.64
N PHE A 325 7.38 1.30 -19.74
CA PHE A 325 7.78 0.16 -18.93
C PHE A 325 9.25 -0.22 -19.13
N MET A 326 9.75 -0.23 -20.37
CA MET A 326 11.13 -0.62 -20.66
C MET A 326 12.18 0.31 -20.02
N LYS A 327 11.81 1.51 -19.55
CA LYS A 327 12.70 2.41 -18.80
C LYS A 327 13.11 1.89 -17.42
N HIS A 328 12.47 0.82 -16.93
CA HIS A 328 12.92 0.13 -15.72
C HIS A 328 14.21 -0.67 -15.92
N PHE A 329 14.53 -1.01 -17.16
CA PHE A 329 15.71 -1.77 -17.53
C PHE A 329 16.79 -0.86 -18.11
N SER A 330 17.99 -1.41 -18.28
CA SER A 330 19.05 -0.73 -19.02
C SER A 330 18.64 -0.50 -20.47
N VAL A 331 19.01 0.63 -21.06
CA VAL A 331 18.71 0.93 -22.48
C VAL A 331 19.24 -0.14 -23.43
N ASP A 332 20.34 -0.81 -23.06
CA ASP A 332 20.95 -1.87 -23.86
C ASP A 332 20.09 -3.14 -23.92
N ILE A 333 19.10 -3.30 -23.03
CA ILE A 333 18.19 -4.45 -23.07
C ILE A 333 17.30 -4.41 -24.32
N LEU A 334 17.12 -3.22 -24.91
CA LEU A 334 16.28 -3.02 -26.09
C LEU A 334 16.84 -3.74 -27.31
N ASP A 335 18.14 -4.03 -27.34
CA ASP A 335 18.77 -4.85 -28.38
C ASP A 335 18.20 -6.28 -28.40
N GLY A 336 17.68 -6.75 -27.26
CA GLY A 336 17.02 -8.04 -27.12
C GLY A 336 15.50 -8.01 -27.32
N LEU A 337 14.89 -6.83 -27.46
CA LEU A 337 13.44 -6.69 -27.63
C LEU A 337 13.06 -6.85 -29.12
N LYS A 338 12.38 -7.94 -29.43
CA LYS A 338 11.95 -8.29 -30.79
C LYS A 338 10.48 -7.91 -30.99
N PHE A 339 10.12 -7.49 -32.20
CA PHE A 339 8.74 -7.40 -32.63
C PHE A 339 8.42 -8.61 -33.49
N VAL A 340 7.46 -9.42 -33.05
CA VAL A 340 7.11 -10.69 -33.67
C VAL A 340 5.71 -10.60 -34.25
N SER A 341 5.54 -11.11 -35.47
CA SER A 341 4.24 -11.32 -36.09
C SER A 341 4.08 -12.81 -36.38
N GLU A 342 2.98 -13.40 -35.89
CA GLU A 342 2.71 -14.82 -36.07
C GLU A 342 1.25 -15.11 -36.39
N GLU A 343 1.00 -16.19 -37.14
CA GLU A 343 -0.33 -16.67 -37.43
C GLU A 343 -0.88 -17.46 -36.22
N ILE A 344 -2.03 -17.06 -35.68
CA ILE A 344 -2.68 -17.80 -34.58
C ILE A 344 -3.71 -18.80 -35.13
N PHE A 345 -4.51 -18.39 -36.13
CA PHE A 345 -5.61 -19.21 -36.63
C PHE A 345 -6.11 -18.78 -38.02
N LEU A 346 -6.11 -19.70 -38.99
CA LEU A 346 -6.68 -19.50 -40.35
C LEU A 346 -6.28 -18.18 -41.03
N GLY A 347 -4.99 -17.86 -41.03
CA GLY A 347 -4.44 -16.64 -41.64
C GLY A 347 -4.53 -15.38 -40.77
N GLU A 348 -5.13 -15.44 -39.58
CA GLU A 348 -5.16 -14.34 -38.62
C GLU A 348 -3.78 -14.14 -38.01
N GLN A 349 -3.12 -13.04 -38.36
CA GLN A 349 -1.85 -12.61 -37.78
C GLN A 349 -2.09 -11.87 -36.47
N THR A 350 -1.18 -12.06 -35.53
CA THR A 350 -1.07 -11.26 -34.32
C THR A 350 0.33 -10.72 -34.19
N GLU A 351 0.44 -9.62 -33.47
CA GLU A 351 1.69 -8.92 -33.24
C GLU A 351 1.93 -8.82 -31.74
N TYR A 352 3.18 -9.05 -31.33
CA TYR A 352 3.59 -8.91 -29.95
C TYR A 352 5.06 -8.53 -29.87
N TYR A 353 5.45 -7.93 -28.74
CA TYR A 353 6.87 -7.73 -28.44
C TYR A 353 7.37 -8.89 -27.58
N GLU A 354 8.58 -9.36 -27.83
CA GLU A 354 9.20 -10.46 -27.12
C GLU A 354 10.56 -10.02 -26.58
N LEU A 355 10.78 -10.22 -25.28
CA LEU A 355 12.08 -10.05 -24.64
C LEU A 355 12.55 -11.38 -24.10
N GLU A 356 13.73 -11.81 -24.51
CA GLU A 356 14.38 -13.02 -24.04
C GLU A 356 15.65 -12.67 -23.24
N LEU A 357 15.80 -13.25 -22.05
CA LEU A 357 17.02 -13.21 -21.25
C LEU A 357 17.54 -14.65 -21.03
N PRO A 358 18.85 -14.89 -21.18
CA PRO A 358 19.87 -13.94 -21.60
C PRO A 358 19.68 -13.44 -23.05
N VAL A 359 20.11 -12.20 -23.33
CA VAL A 359 19.97 -11.61 -24.68
C VAL A 359 20.97 -12.27 -25.63
N ALA A 360 20.47 -12.92 -26.68
CA ALA A 360 21.31 -13.62 -27.65
C ALA A 360 22.37 -12.69 -28.27
N GLY A 361 23.64 -13.08 -28.19
CA GLY A 361 24.77 -12.32 -28.73
C GLY A 361 25.22 -11.13 -27.88
N SER A 362 24.71 -10.96 -26.65
CA SER A 362 25.10 -9.90 -25.73
C SER A 362 25.62 -10.47 -24.42
N GLU A 363 26.82 -10.07 -24.03
CA GLU A 363 27.40 -10.40 -22.71
C GLU A 363 26.83 -9.53 -21.58
N ARG A 364 25.99 -8.53 -21.91
CA ARG A 364 25.53 -7.50 -20.94
C ARG A 364 24.50 -8.03 -19.94
N PHE A 365 23.82 -9.12 -20.27
CA PHE A 365 22.70 -9.67 -19.50
C PHE A 365 22.82 -11.19 -19.36
N CYS A 366 24.03 -11.67 -19.08
CA CYS A 366 24.29 -13.09 -18.84
C CYS A 366 23.65 -13.54 -17.53
N MET A 367 22.99 -14.69 -17.55
CA MET A 367 22.37 -15.33 -16.39
C MET A 367 22.09 -16.81 -16.69
N ASP A 368 21.99 -17.62 -15.64
CA ASP A 368 21.53 -19.01 -15.73
C ASP A 368 20.03 -19.08 -16.09
N GLY A 369 19.62 -20.20 -16.69
CA GLY A 369 18.25 -20.48 -17.12
C GLY A 369 17.75 -19.51 -18.20
N SER A 370 16.42 -19.41 -18.35
CA SER A 370 15.81 -18.52 -19.35
C SER A 370 14.60 -17.76 -18.82
N VAL A 371 14.45 -16.52 -19.30
CA VAL A 371 13.28 -15.68 -19.09
C VAL A 371 12.76 -15.26 -20.46
N VAL A 372 11.47 -15.45 -20.70
CA VAL A 372 10.78 -14.99 -21.90
C VAL A 372 9.58 -14.14 -21.46
N ILE A 373 9.51 -12.92 -21.96
CA ILE A 373 8.39 -12.01 -21.70
C ILE A 373 7.74 -11.65 -23.03
N ARG A 374 6.45 -11.94 -23.16
CA ARG A 374 5.67 -11.66 -24.37
C ARG A 374 4.59 -10.63 -24.06
N PHE A 375 4.58 -9.56 -24.85
CA PHE A 375 3.69 -8.42 -24.70
C PHE A 375 2.67 -8.40 -25.84
N TRP A 376 1.54 -9.06 -25.62
CA TRP A 376 0.46 -9.20 -26.59
C TRP A 376 -0.41 -7.95 -26.64
N LYS A 377 -0.57 -7.42 -27.85
CA LYS A 377 -1.54 -6.36 -28.15
C LYS A 377 -2.91 -6.98 -28.40
N THR A 378 -3.66 -7.26 -27.33
CA THR A 378 -4.99 -7.85 -27.43
C THR A 378 -5.88 -7.40 -26.29
N ASP A 379 -7.18 -7.25 -26.57
CA ASP A 379 -8.19 -7.00 -25.55
C ASP A 379 -8.71 -8.33 -25.00
N ALA A 380 -8.71 -8.48 -23.68
CA ALA A 380 -9.17 -9.68 -22.97
C ALA A 380 -10.63 -10.05 -23.27
N GLN A 381 -11.43 -9.13 -23.80
CA GLN A 381 -12.82 -9.36 -24.18
C GLN A 381 -13.00 -9.93 -25.60
N THR A 382 -11.93 -10.17 -26.34
CA THR A 382 -11.98 -10.57 -27.75
C THR A 382 -11.68 -12.04 -27.96
N LEU A 383 -12.21 -12.61 -29.04
CA LEU A 383 -11.88 -13.98 -29.46
C LEU A 383 -10.38 -14.16 -29.74
N GLN A 384 -9.71 -13.11 -30.19
CA GLN A 384 -8.27 -13.12 -30.44
C GLN A 384 -7.51 -13.44 -29.15
N PHE A 385 -7.88 -12.81 -28.02
CA PHE A 385 -7.32 -13.13 -26.71
C PHE A 385 -7.50 -14.61 -26.36
N SER A 386 -8.70 -15.17 -26.49
CA SER A 386 -8.97 -16.57 -26.15
C SER A 386 -8.07 -17.52 -26.94
N LYS A 387 -7.87 -17.26 -28.24
CA LYS A 387 -6.99 -18.06 -29.10
C LYS A 387 -5.51 -17.94 -28.71
N ILE A 388 -5.03 -16.72 -28.44
CA ILE A 388 -3.65 -16.50 -28.00
C ILE A 388 -3.41 -17.19 -26.67
N PHE A 389 -4.32 -17.00 -25.71
CA PHE A 389 -4.24 -17.57 -24.38
C PHE A 389 -4.19 -19.09 -24.43
N ASP A 390 -5.09 -19.73 -25.19
CA ASP A 390 -5.15 -21.18 -25.34
C ASP A 390 -3.86 -21.73 -25.99
N ARG A 391 -3.35 -21.06 -27.01
CA ARG A 391 -2.06 -21.40 -27.63
C ARG A 391 -0.90 -21.28 -26.64
N CYS A 392 -0.83 -20.20 -25.87
CA CYS A 392 0.22 -20.00 -24.87
C CYS A 392 0.15 -21.10 -23.80
N ASN A 393 -1.06 -21.41 -23.30
CA ASN A 393 -1.30 -22.45 -22.31
C ASN A 393 -0.96 -23.86 -22.85
N ALA A 394 -1.22 -24.11 -24.14
CA ALA A 394 -0.87 -25.37 -24.79
C ALA A 394 0.65 -25.53 -24.99
N ALA A 395 1.36 -24.45 -25.29
CA ALA A 395 2.82 -24.45 -25.40
C ALA A 395 3.50 -24.68 -24.05
N MET A 396 2.94 -24.09 -22.99
CA MET A 396 3.39 -24.25 -21.61
C MET A 396 2.20 -23.98 -20.70
N ASN A 397 1.83 -24.89 -19.80
CA ASN A 397 0.65 -24.66 -18.95
C ASN A 397 0.90 -23.47 -18.01
N PHE A 398 -0.10 -22.59 -17.85
CA PHE A 398 -0.02 -21.51 -16.86
C PHE A 398 0.04 -22.06 -15.43
N THR A 399 1.03 -21.58 -14.67
CA THR A 399 1.18 -21.87 -13.23
C THR A 399 0.68 -20.73 -12.36
N TYR A 400 0.46 -19.53 -12.92
CA TYR A 400 -0.06 -18.39 -12.17
C TYR A 400 -0.75 -17.38 -13.08
N LEU A 401 -1.88 -16.80 -12.66
CA LEU A 401 -2.61 -15.80 -13.43
C LEU A 401 -2.93 -14.58 -12.57
N VAL A 402 -2.77 -13.39 -13.14
CA VAL A 402 -3.13 -12.12 -12.51
C VAL A 402 -4.05 -11.34 -13.44
N VAL A 403 -5.25 -11.03 -12.96
CA VAL A 403 -6.22 -10.16 -13.64
C VAL A 403 -6.16 -8.78 -13.00
N ALA A 404 -5.51 -7.86 -13.71
CA ALA A 404 -5.19 -6.50 -13.29
C ALA A 404 -6.09 -5.44 -13.96
N MET A 405 -7.27 -5.85 -14.43
CA MET A 405 -8.22 -4.97 -15.13
C MET A 405 -8.87 -3.96 -14.16
N GLY A 406 -9.11 -2.73 -14.65
CA GLY A 406 -9.61 -1.63 -13.82
C GLY A 406 -11.11 -1.64 -13.56
N ASP A 407 -11.90 -2.33 -14.38
CA ASP A 407 -13.36 -2.36 -14.29
C ASP A 407 -13.89 -3.74 -13.87
N THR A 408 -14.85 -3.74 -12.95
CA THR A 408 -15.36 -4.98 -12.33
C THR A 408 -16.07 -5.88 -13.33
N HIS A 409 -16.71 -5.31 -14.36
CA HIS A 409 -17.49 -6.08 -15.33
C HIS A 409 -16.58 -6.91 -16.25
N SER A 410 -15.58 -6.28 -16.86
CA SER A 410 -14.63 -6.96 -17.74
C SER A 410 -13.83 -8.00 -16.98
N MET A 411 -13.41 -7.69 -15.75
CA MET A 411 -12.74 -8.64 -14.88
C MET A 411 -13.62 -9.87 -14.61
N ALA A 412 -14.91 -9.69 -14.26
CA ALA A 412 -15.82 -10.81 -14.03
C ALA A 412 -16.00 -11.67 -15.29
N ASN A 413 -16.22 -11.06 -16.46
CA ASN A 413 -16.32 -11.78 -17.73
C ASN A 413 -15.05 -12.58 -18.02
N THR A 414 -13.88 -11.95 -17.86
CA THR A 414 -12.57 -12.57 -18.08
C THR A 414 -12.36 -13.77 -17.16
N ILE A 415 -12.69 -13.67 -15.87
CA ILE A 415 -12.55 -14.79 -14.92
C ILE A 415 -13.43 -15.98 -15.33
N ILE A 416 -14.66 -15.73 -15.80
CA ILE A 416 -15.56 -16.79 -16.29
C ILE A 416 -15.02 -17.43 -17.57
N GLU A 417 -14.44 -16.64 -18.46
CA GLU A 417 -13.82 -17.15 -19.68
C GLU A 417 -12.57 -17.98 -19.38
N LEU A 418 -11.67 -17.49 -18.52
CA LEU A 418 -10.49 -18.22 -18.06
C LEU A 418 -10.87 -19.57 -17.44
N LYS A 419 -11.94 -19.63 -16.66
CA LYS A 419 -12.48 -20.88 -16.13
C LYS A 419 -12.78 -21.90 -17.22
N GLN A 420 -13.34 -21.45 -18.35
CA GLN A 420 -13.63 -22.33 -19.49
C GLN A 420 -12.36 -22.74 -20.23
N LEU A 421 -11.44 -21.80 -20.46
CA LEU A 421 -10.17 -22.06 -21.17
C LEU A 421 -9.24 -23.00 -20.39
N LEU A 422 -9.28 -22.95 -19.05
CA LEU A 422 -8.46 -23.80 -18.18
C LEU A 422 -9.14 -25.14 -17.85
N TYR A 423 -10.43 -25.30 -18.17
CA TYR A 423 -11.19 -26.49 -17.80
C TYR A 423 -10.72 -27.74 -18.56
N LYS A 424 -10.34 -28.79 -17.80
CA LYS A 424 -10.02 -30.12 -18.33
C LYS A 424 -10.99 -31.14 -17.75
N LYS A 425 -11.77 -31.80 -18.62
CA LYS A 425 -12.93 -32.66 -18.26
C LYS A 425 -12.57 -33.92 -17.47
N ASP A 426 -11.36 -34.46 -17.66
CA ASP A 426 -10.96 -35.79 -17.17
C ASP A 426 -9.85 -35.77 -16.10
N SER A 427 -9.47 -34.59 -15.59
CA SER A 427 -8.40 -34.47 -14.61
C SER A 427 -8.93 -34.39 -13.18
N SER A 428 -9.14 -35.55 -12.56
CA SER A 428 -9.47 -35.69 -11.13
C SER A 428 -8.36 -35.22 -10.18
N SER A 429 -7.19 -34.84 -10.71
CA SER A 429 -5.99 -34.42 -9.97
C SER A 429 -5.29 -33.18 -10.54
N ALA A 430 -5.90 -32.42 -11.46
CA ALA A 430 -5.22 -31.24 -12.02
C ALA A 430 -5.12 -30.14 -10.96
N VAL A 431 -3.88 -29.80 -10.61
CA VAL A 431 -3.54 -28.56 -9.91
C VAL A 431 -4.24 -27.41 -10.64
N LYS A 432 -5.16 -26.74 -9.95
CA LYS A 432 -5.89 -25.61 -10.53
C LYS A 432 -4.97 -24.40 -10.53
N THR A 433 -4.72 -23.83 -11.71
CA THR A 433 -3.94 -22.59 -11.83
C THR A 433 -4.53 -21.50 -10.92
N PRO A 434 -3.74 -20.92 -10.00
CA PRO A 434 -4.20 -19.82 -9.16
C PRO A 434 -4.45 -18.58 -10.01
N ILE A 435 -5.58 -17.94 -9.77
CA ILE A 435 -6.02 -16.70 -10.42
C ILE A 435 -6.13 -15.63 -9.34
N ILE A 436 -5.34 -14.57 -9.46
CA ILE A 436 -5.41 -13.43 -8.55
C ILE A 436 -6.13 -12.27 -9.22
N ILE A 437 -7.05 -11.64 -8.50
CA ILE A 437 -7.80 -10.47 -8.96
C ILE A 437 -7.54 -9.29 -8.03
N ARG A 438 -7.45 -8.09 -8.61
CA ARG A 438 -7.35 -6.85 -7.83
C ARG A 438 -8.67 -6.10 -7.87
N THR A 439 -9.25 -5.84 -6.70
CA THR A 439 -10.52 -5.12 -6.59
C THR A 439 -10.40 -3.86 -5.77
N LYS A 440 -11.24 -2.85 -6.04
CA LYS A 440 -11.30 -1.63 -5.22
C LYS A 440 -11.84 -1.91 -3.82
N SER A 441 -12.84 -2.79 -3.73
CA SER A 441 -13.52 -3.20 -2.51
C SER A 441 -13.81 -4.68 -2.57
N LYS A 442 -13.94 -5.32 -1.41
CA LYS A 442 -14.39 -6.71 -1.32
C LYS A 442 -15.76 -6.81 -2.00
N ASN A 443 -15.83 -7.54 -3.11
CA ASN A 443 -17.01 -7.60 -3.97
C ASN A 443 -17.69 -8.97 -3.98
N ASN A 444 -17.35 -9.85 -3.01
CA ASN A 444 -17.83 -11.24 -2.91
C ASN A 444 -17.63 -12.08 -4.19
N ILE A 445 -16.82 -11.62 -5.15
CA ILE A 445 -16.57 -12.31 -6.42
C ILE A 445 -15.95 -13.68 -6.17
N VAL A 446 -15.00 -13.77 -5.22
CA VAL A 446 -14.39 -15.04 -4.79
C VAL A 446 -15.44 -15.99 -4.21
N GLU A 447 -16.30 -15.48 -3.33
CA GLU A 447 -17.38 -16.26 -2.71
C GLU A 447 -18.40 -16.76 -3.75
N ILE A 448 -18.65 -15.99 -4.81
CA ILE A 448 -19.57 -16.35 -5.91
C ILE A 448 -18.93 -17.33 -6.90
N TYR A 449 -17.63 -17.20 -7.18
CA TYR A 449 -16.91 -18.08 -8.12
C TYR A 449 -16.86 -19.53 -7.63
N ASN A 450 -16.85 -19.73 -6.31
CA ASN A 450 -17.01 -21.02 -5.64
C ASN A 450 -15.97 -22.07 -6.07
N GLU A 451 -14.73 -21.64 -6.28
CA GLU A 451 -13.56 -22.51 -6.44
C GLU A 451 -12.35 -21.98 -5.67
N ASP A 452 -11.53 -22.89 -5.15
CA ASP A 452 -10.42 -22.59 -4.23
C ASP A 452 -9.16 -22.02 -4.90
N ASN A 453 -9.22 -21.73 -6.20
CA ASN A 453 -8.09 -21.19 -6.97
C ASN A 453 -8.23 -19.71 -7.35
N LEU A 454 -9.30 -19.03 -6.93
CA LEU A 454 -9.48 -17.59 -7.15
C LEU A 454 -9.21 -16.82 -5.86
N PHE A 455 -8.31 -15.84 -5.93
CA PHE A 455 -7.89 -15.03 -4.78
C PHE A 455 -8.05 -13.54 -5.04
N GLU A 456 -8.38 -12.75 -4.01
CA GLU A 456 -8.69 -11.32 -4.14
C GLU A 456 -7.75 -10.44 -3.30
N ILE A 457 -7.10 -9.49 -3.96
CA ILE A 457 -6.35 -8.40 -3.32
C ILE A 457 -7.22 -7.14 -3.31
N THR A 458 -7.75 -6.80 -2.12
CA THR A 458 -8.62 -5.63 -1.95
C THR A 458 -7.80 -4.37 -1.69
N GLN A 459 -7.97 -3.33 -2.54
CA GLN A 459 -7.22 -2.08 -2.41
C GLN A 459 -7.44 -1.33 -1.08
N ASN A 460 -8.68 -1.28 -0.60
CA ASN A 460 -9.06 -0.26 0.38
C ASN A 460 -8.90 -0.63 1.87
N LYS A 461 -8.70 -1.90 2.21
CA LYS A 461 -8.68 -2.30 3.63
C LYS A 461 -7.28 -2.52 4.17
N ASP A 462 -6.41 -3.15 3.38
CA ASP A 462 -5.15 -3.68 3.91
C ASP A 462 -3.92 -2.95 3.37
N ILE A 463 -3.92 -2.53 2.10
CA ILE A 463 -2.74 -1.90 1.47
C ILE A 463 -2.35 -0.58 2.16
N PHE A 464 -3.33 0.17 2.65
CA PHE A 464 -3.12 1.47 3.29
C PHE A 464 -2.91 1.38 4.81
N SER A 465 -2.88 0.18 5.38
CA SER A 465 -2.68 -0.02 6.82
C SER A 465 -1.27 0.40 7.24
N TYR A 466 -1.09 0.63 8.55
CA TYR A 466 0.24 0.90 9.08
C TYR A 466 1.19 -0.28 8.86
N GLU A 467 0.70 -1.51 9.03
CA GLU A 467 1.46 -2.74 8.79
C GLU A 467 1.98 -2.84 7.35
N SER A 468 1.14 -2.53 6.35
CA SER A 468 1.56 -2.55 4.95
C SER A 468 2.49 -1.39 4.59
N LEU A 469 2.28 -0.22 5.20
CA LEU A 469 3.13 0.97 5.00
C LEU A 469 4.56 0.74 5.52
N THR A 470 4.70 0.21 6.74
CA THR A 470 6.01 -0.02 7.35
C THR A 470 6.65 -1.29 6.84
N ASN A 471 5.84 -2.30 6.52
CA ASN A 471 6.28 -3.66 6.18
C ASN A 471 7.35 -4.19 7.17
N HIS A 472 7.19 -3.87 8.45
CA HIS A 472 8.21 -4.05 9.48
C HIS A 472 8.76 -5.48 9.50
N ARG A 473 7.92 -6.51 9.36
CA ARG A 473 8.35 -7.91 9.33
C ARG A 473 9.42 -8.17 8.26
N ILE A 474 9.17 -7.78 7.00
CA ILE A 474 10.12 -7.98 5.91
C ILE A 474 11.35 -7.07 6.08
N VAL A 475 11.16 -5.85 6.57
CA VAL A 475 12.26 -4.92 6.81
C VAL A 475 13.19 -5.43 7.91
N ASP A 476 12.66 -6.00 8.99
CA ASP A 476 13.43 -6.55 10.09
C ASP A 476 14.16 -7.84 9.67
N GLU A 477 13.51 -8.71 8.88
CA GLU A 477 14.17 -9.84 8.21
C GLU A 477 15.33 -9.36 7.31
N ALA A 478 15.14 -8.28 6.55
CA ALA A 478 16.17 -7.70 5.69
C ALA A 478 17.33 -7.08 6.48
N LYS A 479 17.06 -6.38 7.59
CA LYS A 479 18.08 -5.86 8.51
C LYS A 479 18.92 -6.99 9.10
N LEU A 480 18.26 -8.04 9.57
CA LEU A 480 18.93 -9.20 10.14
C LEU A 480 19.79 -9.92 9.10
N PHE A 481 19.24 -10.16 7.90
CA PHE A 481 19.98 -10.73 6.79
C PHE A 481 21.23 -9.92 6.48
N ASN A 482 21.10 -8.60 6.32
CA ASN A 482 22.23 -7.75 5.98
C ASN A 482 23.31 -7.76 7.09
N HIS A 483 22.90 -7.71 8.36
CA HIS A 483 23.84 -7.79 9.47
C HIS A 483 24.62 -9.10 9.44
N ARG A 484 23.95 -10.25 9.30
CA ARG A 484 24.59 -11.57 9.21
C ARG A 484 25.53 -11.65 8.03
N TYR A 485 25.09 -11.18 6.87
CA TYR A 485 25.92 -11.12 5.65
C TYR A 485 27.20 -10.32 5.86
N ASN A 486 27.13 -9.12 6.45
CA ASN A 486 28.31 -8.28 6.68
C ASN A 486 29.26 -8.91 7.72
N VAL A 487 28.71 -9.45 8.82
CA VAL A 487 29.55 -10.11 9.84
C VAL A 487 30.23 -11.34 9.26
N LEU A 488 29.51 -12.14 8.49
CA LEU A 488 30.07 -13.27 7.76
C LEU A 488 31.20 -12.77 6.85
N TYR A 489 30.97 -11.75 6.05
CA TYR A 489 32.00 -11.15 5.17
C TYR A 489 33.27 -10.74 5.94
N ASP A 490 33.12 -10.01 7.06
CA ASP A 490 34.23 -9.54 7.88
C ASP A 490 35.01 -10.70 8.50
N VAL A 491 34.28 -11.68 9.06
CA VAL A 491 34.84 -12.89 9.65
C VAL A 491 35.62 -13.70 8.61
N LEU A 492 35.01 -13.98 7.45
CA LEU A 492 35.66 -14.71 6.36
C LEU A 492 36.91 -13.98 5.86
N SER A 493 36.84 -12.66 5.71
CA SER A 493 37.98 -11.85 5.29
C SER A 493 39.16 -11.97 6.25
N GLN A 494 38.89 -11.97 7.56
CA GLN A 494 39.91 -12.15 8.59
C GLN A 494 40.51 -13.57 8.56
N TYR A 495 39.67 -14.61 8.54
CA TYR A 495 40.14 -16.00 8.51
C TYR A 495 40.93 -16.34 7.23
N LYS A 496 40.52 -15.77 6.08
CA LYS A 496 41.29 -15.85 4.82
C LYS A 496 42.66 -15.20 4.95
N SER A 497 42.74 -14.05 5.62
CA SER A 497 44.03 -13.38 5.87
C SER A 497 44.97 -14.20 6.77
N ASP A 498 44.39 -15.04 7.64
CA ASP A 498 45.12 -15.96 8.52
C ASP A 498 45.42 -17.32 7.86
N GLY A 499 45.04 -17.53 6.58
CA GLY A 499 45.29 -18.75 5.83
C GLY A 499 44.44 -19.95 6.24
N ILE A 500 43.32 -19.73 6.94
CA ILE A 500 42.41 -20.78 7.40
C ILE A 500 41.42 -21.15 6.29
N VAL A 501 41.30 -22.46 6.02
CA VAL A 501 40.31 -22.99 5.07
C VAL A 501 38.94 -23.02 5.73
N LEU A 502 37.97 -22.38 5.07
CA LEU A 502 36.60 -22.22 5.55
C LEU A 502 35.74 -23.36 4.97
N ASP A 503 35.49 -24.40 5.76
CA ASP A 503 34.60 -25.51 5.37
C ASP A 503 33.14 -25.26 5.82
N ASP A 504 32.19 -26.04 5.29
CA ASP A 504 30.77 -25.89 5.61
C ASP A 504 30.44 -26.01 7.10
N LYS A 505 31.21 -26.84 7.82
CA LYS A 505 31.03 -27.04 9.25
C LYS A 505 31.46 -25.80 10.04
N PHE A 506 32.49 -25.10 9.56
CA PHE A 506 32.94 -23.83 10.11
C PHE A 506 31.93 -22.71 9.81
N MET A 507 31.45 -22.63 8.58
CA MET A 507 30.40 -21.66 8.16
C MET A 507 29.13 -21.82 9.00
N LEU A 508 28.66 -23.06 9.17
CA LEU A 508 27.47 -23.33 9.96
C LEU A 508 27.65 -22.98 11.45
N LYS A 509 28.85 -23.20 12.01
CA LYS A 509 29.15 -22.81 13.41
C LYS A 509 29.18 -21.30 13.60
N ILE A 510 29.74 -20.55 12.65
CA ILE A 510 29.65 -19.08 12.68
C ILE A 510 28.19 -18.69 12.67
N GLU A 511 27.39 -19.26 11.78
CA GLU A 511 25.98 -18.91 11.67
C GLU A 511 25.15 -19.35 12.88
N GLU A 512 25.45 -20.48 13.52
CA GLU A 512 24.84 -20.86 14.80
C GLU A 512 25.13 -19.82 15.89
N HIS A 513 26.37 -19.33 15.98
CA HIS A 513 26.76 -18.27 16.92
C HIS A 513 26.10 -16.93 16.58
N LEU A 514 26.07 -16.55 15.29
CA LEU A 514 25.35 -15.38 14.82
C LEU A 514 23.86 -15.48 15.08
N THR A 515 23.28 -16.68 15.07
CA THR A 515 21.86 -16.87 15.38
C THR A 515 21.60 -16.73 16.90
N GLU A 516 22.56 -17.05 17.77
CA GLU A 516 22.46 -16.77 19.21
C GLU A 516 22.61 -15.27 19.52
N ASP A 517 23.57 -14.60 18.87
CA ASP A 517 23.74 -13.15 18.98
C ASP A 517 22.59 -12.39 18.31
N ALA A 518 22.05 -12.89 17.19
CA ALA A 518 20.86 -12.36 16.56
C ALA A 518 19.67 -12.37 17.52
N LEU A 519 19.45 -13.42 18.32
CA LEU A 519 18.39 -13.41 19.33
C LEU A 519 18.60 -12.34 20.40
N ARG A 520 19.86 -12.06 20.77
CA ARG A 520 20.19 -10.98 21.70
C ARG A 520 20.01 -9.61 21.07
N ILE A 521 20.34 -9.48 19.78
CA ILE A 521 20.17 -8.26 18.99
C ILE A 521 18.70 -8.03 18.61
N GLU A 522 17.90 -9.08 18.41
CA GLU A 522 16.45 -8.98 18.27
C GLU A 522 15.80 -8.48 19.57
N GLN A 523 16.42 -8.78 20.72
CA GLN A 523 16.04 -8.21 22.02
C GLN A 523 16.56 -6.78 22.23
N ASP A 524 17.61 -6.34 21.52
CA ASP A 524 18.16 -4.97 21.50
C ASP A 524 18.43 -4.51 20.05
N GLY A 525 17.36 -4.19 19.32
CA GLY A 525 17.37 -3.88 17.88
C GLY A 525 18.17 -2.62 17.47
N SER A 526 18.78 -1.93 18.44
CA SER A 526 19.49 -0.67 18.23
C SER A 526 20.71 -0.79 17.30
N VAL A 527 21.38 -1.95 17.29
CA VAL A 527 22.54 -2.23 16.43
C VAL A 527 22.12 -2.35 14.97
N LEU A 528 21.08 -3.15 14.70
CA LEU A 528 20.55 -3.35 13.35
C LEU A 528 20.04 -2.03 12.76
N ASP A 529 19.28 -1.29 13.54
CA ASP A 529 18.75 0.01 13.13
C ASP A 529 19.86 1.02 12.83
N SER A 530 20.96 1.01 13.61
CA SER A 530 22.12 1.87 13.36
C SER A 530 22.85 1.53 12.06
N SER A 531 22.99 0.24 11.74
CA SER A 531 23.60 -0.21 10.47
C SER A 531 22.69 0.15 9.29
N TRP A 532 21.40 -0.20 9.39
CA TRP A 532 20.38 0.09 8.40
C TRP A 532 20.32 1.58 8.08
N HIS A 533 20.37 2.43 9.11
CA HIS A 533 20.33 3.88 8.98
C HIS A 533 21.45 4.47 8.11
N LYS A 534 22.66 3.88 8.18
CA LYS A 534 23.81 4.34 7.38
C LYS A 534 23.74 3.85 5.94
N MET A 535 23.05 2.74 5.69
CA MET A 535 22.96 2.09 4.40
C MET A 535 22.34 2.99 3.32
N LYS A 536 22.78 2.80 2.07
CA LYS A 536 22.17 3.45 0.89
C LYS A 536 20.81 2.83 0.59
N ILE A 537 19.91 3.60 -0.02
CA ILE A 537 18.55 3.10 -0.30
C ILE A 537 18.58 1.85 -1.20
N PHE A 538 19.42 1.84 -2.23
CA PHE A 538 19.53 0.69 -3.12
C PHE A 538 19.94 -0.60 -2.39
N ASP A 539 20.90 -0.53 -1.47
CA ASP A 539 21.36 -1.72 -0.74
C ASP A 539 20.28 -2.21 0.25
N ARG A 540 19.44 -1.30 0.78
CA ARG A 540 18.24 -1.65 1.55
C ARG A 540 17.21 -2.36 0.68
N GLU A 541 16.92 -1.84 -0.52
CA GLU A 541 16.01 -2.45 -1.49
C GLU A 541 16.48 -3.85 -1.89
N SER A 542 17.78 -4.04 -2.11
CA SER A 542 18.38 -5.35 -2.37
C SER A 542 18.18 -6.32 -1.20
N SER A 543 18.36 -5.86 0.05
CA SER A 543 18.16 -6.68 1.25
C SER A 543 16.68 -7.05 1.44
N ILE A 544 15.76 -6.12 1.12
CA ILE A 544 14.31 -6.36 1.14
C ILE A 544 13.91 -7.39 0.08
N ALA A 545 14.42 -7.28 -1.15
CA ALA A 545 14.18 -8.25 -2.20
C ALA A 545 14.64 -9.66 -1.78
N GLN A 546 15.76 -9.73 -1.07
CA GLN A 546 16.26 -10.99 -0.54
C GLN A 546 15.38 -11.59 0.55
N ALA A 547 14.90 -10.77 1.49
CA ALA A 547 13.95 -11.20 2.52
C ALA A 547 12.63 -11.70 1.92
N MET A 548 12.10 -11.01 0.89
CA MET A 548 10.88 -11.44 0.20
C MET A 548 11.00 -12.82 -0.44
N HIS A 549 12.17 -13.17 -0.98
CA HIS A 549 12.40 -14.47 -1.62
C HIS A 549 12.61 -15.61 -0.61
N GLN A 550 12.77 -15.35 0.69
CA GLN A 550 12.98 -16.40 1.70
C GLN A 550 11.85 -17.44 1.74
N ASN A 551 10.61 -17.05 1.46
CA ASN A 551 9.50 -17.99 1.39
C ASN A 551 9.68 -19.03 0.25
N VAL A 552 10.27 -18.60 -0.88
CA VAL A 552 10.59 -19.51 -2.00
C VAL A 552 11.68 -20.50 -1.58
N LYS A 553 12.75 -20.01 -0.93
CA LYS A 553 13.84 -20.87 -0.43
C LYS A 553 13.36 -21.88 0.60
N ASP A 554 12.52 -21.45 1.54
CA ASP A 554 11.89 -22.32 2.53
C ASP A 554 11.01 -23.38 1.88
N TRP A 555 10.23 -23.01 0.86
CA TRP A 555 9.44 -23.95 0.09
C TRP A 555 10.31 -25.02 -0.59
N LEU A 556 11.36 -24.60 -1.29
CA LEU A 556 12.29 -25.48 -2.01
C LEU A 556 13.00 -26.49 -1.10
N VAL A 557 13.51 -26.02 0.05
CA VAL A 557 14.43 -26.84 0.87
C VAL A 557 13.72 -27.51 2.04
N ASN A 558 12.85 -26.78 2.75
CA ASN A 558 12.30 -27.24 4.03
C ASN A 558 10.87 -27.79 3.91
N LYS A 559 10.03 -27.29 3.00
CA LYS A 559 8.64 -27.75 2.87
C LYS A 559 8.49 -28.91 1.89
N GLU A 560 8.98 -28.73 0.66
CA GLU A 560 8.87 -29.76 -0.38
C GLU A 560 10.10 -30.66 -0.47
N HIS A 561 11.21 -30.29 0.16
CA HIS A 561 12.47 -31.03 0.14
C HIS A 561 12.94 -31.35 -1.30
N ILE A 562 12.79 -30.38 -2.20
CA ILE A 562 13.25 -30.47 -3.59
C ILE A 562 14.78 -30.50 -3.63
N TYR A 563 15.41 -29.70 -2.79
CA TYR A 563 16.87 -29.64 -2.63
C TYR A 563 17.27 -29.88 -1.18
N SER A 564 18.49 -30.37 -0.98
CA SER A 564 19.13 -30.56 0.31
C SER A 564 20.28 -29.57 0.51
N TYR A 565 20.53 -29.18 1.75
CA TYR A 565 21.63 -28.25 2.05
C TYR A 565 23.01 -28.82 1.71
N GLU A 566 23.20 -30.13 1.84
CA GLU A 566 24.49 -30.77 1.65
C GLU A 566 24.72 -31.29 0.23
N ALA A 567 23.75 -32.00 -0.36
CA ALA A 567 23.95 -32.64 -1.66
C ALA A 567 23.79 -31.66 -2.83
N ASP A 568 23.00 -30.60 -2.62
CA ASP A 568 22.61 -29.66 -3.69
C ASP A 568 23.18 -28.25 -3.46
N LYS A 569 24.31 -28.16 -2.73
CA LYS A 569 24.91 -26.88 -2.35
C LYS A 569 25.14 -25.94 -3.54
N GLU A 570 25.84 -26.42 -4.57
CA GLU A 570 26.14 -25.62 -5.77
C GLU A 570 24.85 -25.18 -6.48
N GLU A 571 23.84 -26.04 -6.58
CA GLU A 571 22.56 -25.68 -7.20
C GLU A 571 21.82 -24.58 -6.41
N LEU A 572 21.87 -24.62 -5.08
CA LEU A 572 21.30 -23.57 -4.22
C LEU A 572 22.05 -22.24 -4.38
N GLU A 573 23.39 -22.26 -4.49
CA GLU A 573 24.18 -21.06 -4.80
C GLU A 573 23.79 -20.47 -6.16
N ARG A 574 23.64 -21.32 -7.18
CA ARG A 574 23.20 -20.91 -8.53
C ARG A 574 21.82 -20.29 -8.54
N ILE A 575 20.88 -20.84 -7.77
CA ILE A 575 19.53 -20.28 -7.62
C ILE A 575 19.59 -18.87 -7.02
N GLU A 576 20.38 -18.67 -5.97
CA GLU A 576 20.55 -17.36 -5.34
C GLU A 576 21.21 -16.36 -6.28
N HIS A 577 22.28 -16.76 -6.97
CA HIS A 577 22.98 -15.92 -7.92
C HIS A 577 22.09 -15.51 -9.09
N ARG A 578 21.31 -16.45 -9.64
CA ARG A 578 20.32 -16.18 -10.68
C ARG A 578 19.27 -15.17 -10.23
N ARG A 579 18.70 -15.36 -9.03
CA ARG A 579 17.74 -14.43 -8.43
C ARG A 579 18.35 -13.04 -8.23
N TRP A 580 19.57 -12.96 -7.71
CA TRP A 580 20.29 -11.70 -7.54
C TRP A 580 20.58 -11.02 -8.89
N THR A 581 20.98 -11.78 -9.91
CA THR A 581 21.23 -11.26 -11.26
C THR A 581 19.97 -10.67 -11.88
N ILE A 582 18.84 -11.38 -11.79
CA ILE A 582 17.54 -10.87 -12.26
C ILE A 582 17.14 -9.59 -11.48
N PHE A 583 17.34 -9.57 -10.16
CA PHE A 583 17.11 -8.36 -9.36
C PHE A 583 17.89 -7.18 -9.94
N MET A 584 19.19 -7.35 -10.16
CA MET A 584 20.05 -6.29 -10.72
C MET A 584 19.56 -5.81 -12.09
N ILE A 585 19.21 -6.72 -12.99
CA ILE A 585 18.69 -6.39 -14.33
C ILE A 585 17.39 -5.58 -14.23
N THR A 586 16.48 -5.96 -13.34
CA THR A 586 15.21 -5.23 -13.11
C THR A 586 15.38 -3.87 -12.44
N GLN A 587 16.56 -3.60 -11.85
CA GLN A 587 16.97 -2.29 -11.35
C GLN A 587 17.76 -1.46 -12.38
N GLY A 588 17.83 -1.94 -13.63
CA GLY A 588 18.50 -1.27 -14.73
C GLY A 588 19.99 -1.54 -14.84
N PHE A 589 20.53 -2.49 -14.07
CA PHE A 589 21.95 -2.84 -14.15
C PHE A 589 22.26 -3.76 -15.34
N LYS A 590 23.50 -3.68 -15.79
CA LYS A 590 24.08 -4.56 -16.82
C LYS A 590 25.49 -5.00 -16.42
N TYR A 591 25.96 -6.07 -17.03
CA TYR A 591 27.34 -6.50 -16.92
C TYR A 591 28.29 -5.45 -17.50
N GLU A 592 29.39 -5.25 -16.78
CA GLU A 592 30.58 -4.57 -17.27
C GLU A 592 31.78 -5.19 -16.57
N LYS A 593 32.82 -5.54 -17.34
CA LYS A 593 34.06 -6.04 -16.78
C LYS A 593 34.76 -4.93 -16.00
N SER A 594 34.62 -4.95 -14.68
CA SER A 594 35.19 -3.96 -13.77
C SER A 594 35.58 -4.57 -12.42
N GLU A 595 36.26 -3.80 -11.59
CA GLU A 595 36.56 -4.22 -10.22
C GLU A 595 35.36 -4.05 -9.28
N ARG A 596 34.50 -3.04 -9.52
CA ARG A 596 33.44 -2.62 -8.60
C ARG A 596 32.19 -2.17 -9.34
N LYS A 597 31.04 -2.27 -8.66
CA LYS A 597 29.76 -1.76 -9.16
C LYS A 597 29.77 -0.24 -9.35
N ASP A 598 29.16 0.25 -10.42
CA ASP A 598 28.92 1.67 -10.67
C ASP A 598 27.41 1.97 -10.59
N MET A 599 27.02 2.82 -9.63
CA MET A 599 25.63 3.19 -9.40
C MET A 599 25.08 4.18 -10.43
N ASN A 600 25.95 5.00 -11.04
CA ASN A 600 25.56 6.00 -12.03
C ASN A 600 25.44 5.38 -13.41
N ALA A 601 26.41 4.54 -13.80
CA ALA A 601 26.37 3.80 -15.05
C ALA A 601 25.46 2.58 -14.98
N LYS A 602 25.02 2.19 -13.77
CA LYS A 602 24.27 0.97 -13.47
C LYS A 602 24.98 -0.25 -14.05
N THR A 603 26.23 -0.44 -13.66
CA THR A 603 27.04 -1.60 -14.08
C THR A 603 27.50 -2.44 -12.88
N HIS A 604 27.60 -3.76 -13.06
CA HIS A 604 28.09 -4.67 -12.03
C HIS A 604 28.91 -5.82 -12.64
N PRO A 605 30.09 -6.15 -12.09
CA PRO A 605 30.99 -7.17 -12.68
C PRO A 605 30.57 -8.62 -12.40
N CYS A 606 29.49 -8.83 -11.66
CA CYS A 606 28.99 -10.17 -11.28
C CYS A 606 27.71 -10.54 -12.03
N ILE A 607 27.19 -9.70 -12.93
CA ILE A 607 26.03 -10.06 -13.78
C ILE A 607 26.55 -11.02 -14.86
N LEU A 608 26.69 -12.28 -14.47
CA LEU A 608 27.28 -13.37 -15.26
C LEU A 608 26.45 -14.63 -15.01
N ASP A 609 26.48 -15.57 -15.94
CA ASP A 609 26.07 -16.94 -15.64
C ASP A 609 27.09 -17.61 -14.69
N TRP A 610 26.71 -18.74 -14.10
CA TRP A 610 27.49 -19.38 -13.05
C TRP A 610 28.89 -19.81 -13.49
N GLU A 611 29.01 -20.35 -14.71
CA GLU A 611 30.29 -20.83 -15.23
C GLU A 611 31.27 -19.68 -15.46
N HIS A 612 30.80 -18.54 -15.99
CA HIS A 612 31.64 -17.35 -16.12
C HIS A 612 31.94 -16.71 -14.77
N LEU A 613 31.00 -16.71 -13.82
CA LEU A 613 31.21 -16.18 -12.47
C LEU A 613 32.34 -16.94 -11.75
N LYS A 614 32.36 -18.27 -11.84
CA LYS A 614 33.43 -19.12 -11.27
C LYS A 614 34.83 -18.74 -11.76
N VAL A 615 34.95 -18.26 -12.99
CA VAL A 615 36.22 -17.87 -13.58
C VAL A 615 36.58 -16.42 -13.24
N GLU A 616 35.63 -15.51 -13.36
CA GLU A 616 35.88 -14.06 -13.27
C GLU A 616 35.82 -13.52 -11.83
N LYS A 617 35.01 -14.13 -10.96
CA LYS A 617 34.76 -13.73 -9.56
C LYS A 617 34.57 -14.94 -8.61
N PRO A 618 35.52 -15.90 -8.55
CA PRO A 618 35.41 -17.07 -7.67
C PRO A 618 35.27 -16.72 -6.19
N ASP A 619 35.71 -15.54 -5.78
CA ASP A 619 35.62 -15.03 -4.42
C ASP A 619 34.19 -14.68 -3.99
N THR A 620 33.25 -14.50 -4.93
CA THR A 620 31.88 -14.13 -4.60
C THR A 620 30.95 -15.33 -4.36
N LEU A 621 31.32 -16.52 -4.83
CA LEU A 621 30.48 -17.73 -4.81
C LEU A 621 30.05 -18.16 -3.40
N GLU A 622 30.96 -18.04 -2.44
CA GLU A 622 30.72 -18.45 -1.04
C GLU A 622 29.60 -17.64 -0.37
N TYR A 623 29.29 -16.45 -0.90
CA TYR A 623 28.24 -15.59 -0.36
C TYR A 623 26.85 -16.01 -0.83
N ASP A 624 26.73 -16.66 -1.98
CA ASP A 624 25.44 -17.06 -2.55
C ASP A 624 24.77 -18.19 -1.74
N PHE A 625 25.53 -18.93 -0.91
CA PHE A 625 24.96 -19.90 0.03
C PHE A 625 24.54 -19.30 1.38
N THR A 626 24.96 -18.07 1.71
CA THR A 626 24.62 -17.38 2.97
C THR A 626 23.13 -17.46 3.33
N PRO A 627 22.19 -17.20 2.41
CA PRO A 627 20.76 -17.25 2.71
C PRO A 627 20.29 -18.63 3.20
N TYR A 628 20.92 -19.70 2.73
CA TYR A 628 20.59 -21.07 3.10
C TYR A 628 21.19 -21.46 4.45
N TYR A 629 22.37 -20.95 4.80
CA TYR A 629 22.86 -21.09 6.18
C TYR A 629 21.92 -20.41 7.19
N ILE A 630 21.42 -19.22 6.84
CA ILE A 630 20.43 -18.48 7.65
C ILE A 630 19.17 -19.32 7.86
N LEU A 631 18.60 -19.84 6.78
CA LEU A 631 17.39 -20.64 6.79
C LEU A 631 17.56 -21.94 7.60
N LYS A 632 18.69 -22.64 7.42
CA LYS A 632 19.01 -23.87 8.15
C LYS A 632 19.14 -23.64 9.66
N ALA A 633 19.80 -22.55 10.06
CA ALA A 633 20.01 -22.22 11.46
C ALA A 633 18.69 -21.92 12.20
N VAL A 634 17.74 -21.24 11.52
CA VAL A 634 16.39 -21.00 12.06
C VAL A 634 15.62 -22.31 12.20
N GLY A 635 15.57 -23.15 11.16
CA GLY A 635 14.85 -24.41 11.19
C GLY A 635 15.38 -25.44 12.21
N ASN A 636 16.67 -25.39 12.54
CA ASN A 636 17.25 -26.23 13.60
C ASN A 636 16.83 -25.80 15.02
N LYS A 637 16.37 -24.57 15.21
CA LYS A 637 15.90 -24.07 16.50
C LYS A 637 14.46 -24.48 16.77
N ASP A 638 13.57 -24.43 15.79
CA ASP A 638 12.17 -24.85 15.96
C ASP A 638 12.00 -26.35 16.28
N LYS A 639 13.05 -27.14 16.04
CA LYS A 639 13.13 -28.58 16.35
C LYS A 639 13.72 -28.90 17.73
N LYS A 640 14.26 -27.92 18.46
CA LYS A 640 14.81 -28.05 19.82
C LYS A 640 13.81 -27.51 20.83
#